data_AF-A0A8J7A1M5-F1
#
_entry.id   AF-A0A8J7A1M5-F1
#
_cell.length_a   1.000
_cell.length_b   1.000
_cell.length_c   1.000
_cell.angle_alpha   90.00
_cell.angle_beta   90.00
_cell.angle_gamma   90.00
#
_symmetry.space_group_name_H-M   'P 1'
#
loop_
_entity.id
_entity.type
_entity.pdbx_description
1 polymer ?
#
loop_
_entity_poly.entity_id
_entity_poly.type
_entity_poly.pdbx_seq_one_letter_code
_entity_poly.pdbx_strand_id
1 'polypeptide(L)'
;MNPRHISKVLDDRKAIAPYNFVELPEKVVEVSPESLPQENRYYLQSENRYTGRIECTLTTESPLYIRCGLTKEEFECGAESKDLPDFFYTNPSEKYTKPVIPGSSLRGMLRNLVEIVSFSKIDKLTKNNLVYRAVGDRTSLGDKYREYLLKKEGSNTYSFLMQAGFITKQGSNWAIRPANEIIDGVSFARIERNNIPRGLRRWHHSRNALEISVQVDPLRSHPHNEGRVKLRYAKANSINNGDINAVVVKTGSAPRKHMEFVFGFPKSNANDDITIPNEMIQEYKEQITEGQKQLLGEEAVLQEMQPVFYIIQDSKLVFFGHAMMFRLPYEKSVEKFIPEEFRNSEIIDIAESIFGWVKEEKSNKYQARSSRIFITDATCVTTDKTIWQTGDPDKTIKPKILGSPKPTTFQHYLVQTNTDRKELQHYAKQPKLETVIRGHKLYWHKGSSPPIELDNQVSESQTTTIKPIQPGITFKFKVYFENLSAIELGTILWVLDIAQSDKYRLKLGMGKPLGMGAVKIEPQLYLSDRPSRYSKLFNGNNWANEETKVLSEYYTNFIKLFEKHILDNIGVEDYPKEKNKCEIDSISHLPRIEMLLAMLTWDNSLNIDQVTRYMEIERDVNKFHIGRPKPRDKTINEYQERPVLPTPLQVMGWDDRRRFDHSSPSPSNSGSFTNVPKPKPKGNDVGKPIRKNQQSQEKPKGNSEGGNNAAWARPAKPKK
;
A
#
# COMPACT_ATOMS: atom_id res chain seq x y z
N MET A 1 -23.27 10.78 3.70
CA MET A 1 -21.89 11.18 4.00
C MET A 1 -21.02 9.93 4.02
N ASN A 2 -19.81 10.00 3.47
CA ASN A 2 -18.82 8.95 3.62
C ASN A 2 -18.37 8.86 5.09
N PRO A 3 -18.03 7.67 5.61
CA PRO A 3 -17.42 7.56 6.94
C PRO A 3 -16.17 8.43 7.04
N ARG A 4 -16.03 9.18 8.13
CA ARG A 4 -14.89 10.08 8.36
C ARG A 4 -13.93 9.54 9.41
N HIS A 5 -12.65 9.75 9.15
CA HIS A 5 -11.61 9.33 10.08
C HIS A 5 -11.62 10.19 11.35
N ILE A 6 -11.43 9.56 12.51
CA ILE A 6 -11.53 10.23 13.81
C ILE A 6 -10.76 11.54 13.84
N SER A 7 -11.37 12.57 14.44
CA SER A 7 -10.78 13.90 14.59
C SER A 7 -9.64 13.95 15.60
N LYS A 8 -9.60 13.00 16.54
CA LYS A 8 -8.57 12.93 17.59
C LYS A 8 -8.15 11.49 17.90
N VAL A 9 -6.91 11.15 17.55
CA VAL A 9 -6.24 9.93 18.01
C VAL A 9 -5.59 10.18 19.36
N LEU A 10 -5.86 9.32 20.35
CA LEU A 10 -5.21 9.35 21.66
C LEU A 10 -3.69 9.14 21.51
N ASP A 11 -2.89 9.86 22.31
CA ASP A 11 -1.42 9.86 22.17
C ASP A 11 -0.81 8.46 22.32
N ASP A 12 -1.35 7.63 23.21
CA ASP A 12 -0.90 6.24 23.42
C ASP A 12 -1.35 5.27 22.30
N ARG A 13 -2.23 5.73 21.40
CA ARG A 13 -2.73 4.98 20.23
C ARG A 13 -2.33 5.61 18.90
N LYS A 14 -1.51 6.68 18.91
CA LYS A 14 -1.08 7.40 17.71
C LYS A 14 -0.01 6.63 16.97
N ALA A 15 -0.26 6.33 15.69
CA ALA A 15 0.74 5.75 14.80
C ALA A 15 1.54 6.86 14.10
N ILE A 16 2.69 6.48 13.55
CA ILE A 16 3.53 7.34 12.71
C ILE A 16 3.83 6.65 11.39
N ALA A 17 3.96 7.44 10.32
CA ALA A 17 4.30 6.96 8.99
C ALA A 17 4.92 8.09 8.16
N PRO A 18 5.78 7.79 7.16
CA PRO A 18 6.30 8.80 6.24
C PRO A 18 5.26 9.33 5.25
N TYR A 19 4.03 8.84 5.36
CA TYR A 19 2.92 9.20 4.51
C TYR A 19 1.70 9.48 5.35
N ASN A 20 0.77 10.21 4.75
CA ASN A 20 -0.59 10.32 5.23
C ASN A 20 -1.52 10.47 4.02
N PHE A 21 -2.79 10.76 4.26
CA PHE A 21 -3.81 10.76 3.23
C PHE A 21 -4.59 12.06 3.28
N VAL A 22 -4.87 12.61 2.09
CA VAL A 22 -5.98 13.53 1.89
C VAL A 22 -7.22 12.67 1.70
N GLU A 23 -8.32 12.97 2.40
CA GLU A 23 -9.52 12.13 2.44
C GLU A 23 -10.17 11.91 1.07
N LEU A 24 -11.31 11.21 0.97
CA LEU A 24 -12.13 11.22 -0.24
C LEU A 24 -13.05 12.45 -0.22
N PRO A 25 -13.41 13.03 -1.37
CA PRO A 25 -14.46 14.05 -1.37
C PRO A 25 -15.81 13.36 -1.18
N GLU A 26 -16.84 14.12 -0.83
CA GLU A 26 -18.20 13.59 -0.69
C GLU A 26 -18.91 13.47 -2.05
N LYS A 27 -18.48 14.27 -3.02
CA LYS A 27 -19.02 14.29 -4.37
C LYS A 27 -17.91 14.55 -5.39
N VAL A 28 -17.97 13.88 -6.54
CA VAL A 28 -17.13 14.19 -7.71
C VAL A 28 -17.59 15.52 -8.31
N VAL A 29 -16.67 16.43 -8.61
CA VAL A 29 -17.00 17.60 -9.43
C VAL A 29 -16.94 17.21 -10.90
N GLU A 30 -18.13 17.08 -11.49
CA GLU A 30 -18.31 16.56 -12.84
C GLU A 30 -18.15 17.64 -13.92
N VAL A 31 -17.67 17.21 -15.08
CA VAL A 31 -17.61 18.00 -16.32
C VAL A 31 -18.64 17.43 -17.29
N SER A 32 -19.58 18.28 -17.72
CA SER A 32 -20.57 17.88 -18.73
C SER A 32 -19.87 17.46 -20.03
N PRO A 33 -20.21 16.29 -20.62
CA PRO A 33 -19.65 15.84 -21.89
C PRO A 33 -19.82 16.85 -23.03
N GLU A 34 -20.94 17.58 -23.05
CA GLU A 34 -21.27 18.59 -24.05
C GLU A 34 -20.35 19.83 -23.96
N SER A 35 -19.74 20.07 -22.79
CA SER A 35 -18.79 21.16 -22.59
C SER A 35 -17.39 20.85 -23.13
N LEU A 36 -17.08 19.59 -23.43
CA LEU A 36 -15.76 19.21 -23.92
C LEU A 36 -15.52 19.76 -25.33
N PRO A 37 -14.33 20.35 -25.60
CA PRO A 37 -14.01 20.84 -26.95
C PRO A 37 -13.94 19.68 -27.95
N GLN A 38 -14.29 19.96 -29.21
CA GLN A 38 -14.05 19.04 -30.32
C GLN A 38 -12.54 18.83 -30.50
N GLU A 39 -12.13 17.60 -30.82
CA GLU A 39 -10.70 17.23 -30.91
C GLU A 39 -10.02 17.78 -32.17
N ASN A 40 -10.78 18.06 -33.23
CA ASN A 40 -10.27 18.43 -34.55
C ASN A 40 -10.30 19.95 -34.82
N ARG A 41 -10.42 20.80 -33.80
CA ARG A 41 -10.50 22.26 -33.97
C ARG A 41 -9.82 23.01 -32.84
N TYR A 42 -9.16 24.12 -33.18
CA TYR A 42 -8.76 25.14 -32.22
C TYR A 42 -9.88 26.16 -32.01
N TYR A 43 -10.09 26.54 -30.76
CA TYR A 43 -11.09 27.54 -30.37
C TYR A 43 -10.42 28.88 -30.08
N LEU A 44 -11.16 29.97 -30.28
CA LEU A 44 -10.72 31.31 -29.96
C LEU A 44 -10.82 31.57 -28.44
N GLN A 45 -9.99 32.47 -27.94
CA GLN A 45 -10.05 32.90 -26.54
C GLN A 45 -11.41 33.55 -26.20
N SER A 46 -12.05 34.21 -27.17
CA SER A 46 -13.42 34.75 -27.05
C SER A 46 -14.48 33.65 -26.85
N GLU A 47 -14.18 32.40 -27.20
CA GLU A 47 -15.03 31.23 -26.95
C GLU A 47 -14.72 30.58 -25.57
N ASN A 48 -14.00 31.28 -24.68
CA ASN A 48 -13.57 30.79 -23.36
C ASN A 48 -12.76 29.48 -23.44
N ARG A 49 -11.86 29.41 -24.42
CA ARG A 49 -10.95 28.29 -24.66
C ARG A 49 -9.55 28.82 -24.95
N TYR A 50 -8.58 28.29 -24.23
CA TYR A 50 -7.23 28.82 -24.18
C TYR A 50 -6.23 27.77 -24.64
N THR A 51 -5.32 28.20 -25.47
CA THR A 51 -4.19 27.40 -25.96
C THR A 51 -2.92 28.18 -25.69
N GLY A 52 -1.86 27.51 -25.25
CA GLY A 52 -0.64 28.20 -24.88
C GLY A 52 0.37 27.29 -24.22
N ARG A 53 1.25 27.91 -23.44
CA ARG A 53 2.28 27.19 -22.68
C ARG A 53 2.57 27.85 -21.34
N ILE A 54 3.07 27.05 -20.41
CA ILE A 54 3.63 27.51 -19.15
C ILE A 54 5.10 27.13 -19.15
N GLU A 55 5.99 28.11 -19.06
CA GLU A 55 7.41 27.88 -18.81
C GLU A 55 7.63 27.71 -17.31
N CYS A 56 8.30 26.64 -16.92
CA CYS A 56 8.51 26.28 -15.53
C CYS A 56 9.99 26.18 -15.22
N THR A 57 10.41 26.82 -14.14
CA THR A 57 11.71 26.60 -13.50
C THR A 57 11.49 25.74 -12.26
N LEU A 58 12.14 24.59 -12.18
CA LEU A 58 12.05 23.66 -11.06
C LEU A 58 13.37 23.65 -10.30
N THR A 59 13.31 23.80 -8.98
CA THR A 59 14.48 23.73 -8.10
C THR A 59 14.32 22.55 -7.13
N THR A 60 15.34 21.70 -7.03
CA THR A 60 15.38 20.62 -6.02
C THR A 60 15.62 21.20 -4.64
N GLU A 61 14.80 20.83 -3.66
CA GLU A 61 14.87 21.36 -2.28
C GLU A 61 15.29 20.29 -1.27
N SER A 62 15.33 19.05 -1.75
CA SER A 62 15.90 17.88 -1.09
C SER A 62 16.54 17.00 -2.19
N PRO A 63 17.31 15.95 -1.86
CA PRO A 63 17.90 15.09 -2.88
C PRO A 63 16.81 14.49 -3.77
N LEU A 64 17.05 14.38 -5.07
CA LEU A 64 16.08 13.87 -6.05
C LEU A 64 16.64 12.62 -6.74
N TYR A 65 15.81 11.58 -6.86
CA TYR A 65 16.16 10.40 -7.64
C TYR A 65 14.98 9.94 -8.50
N ILE A 66 15.25 9.81 -9.80
CA ILE A 66 14.38 9.23 -10.81
C ILE A 66 15.22 8.21 -11.57
N ARG A 67 14.84 6.94 -11.45
CA ARG A 67 15.60 5.84 -12.06
C ARG A 67 15.49 5.85 -13.58
N CYS A 68 16.60 5.57 -14.25
CA CYS A 68 16.62 5.35 -15.69
C CYS A 68 15.95 4.02 -16.10
N GLY A 69 15.33 4.00 -17.28
CA GLY A 69 14.88 2.74 -17.89
C GLY A 69 16.06 1.85 -18.29
N LEU A 70 15.76 0.58 -18.58
CA LEU A 70 16.71 -0.36 -19.17
C LEU A 70 16.97 0.03 -20.63
N THR A 71 18.21 -0.10 -21.10
CA THR A 71 18.49 -0.15 -22.54
C THR A 71 17.88 -1.41 -23.15
N LYS A 72 17.80 -1.44 -24.49
CA LYS A 72 17.29 -2.62 -25.19
C LYS A 72 18.15 -3.85 -24.89
N GLU A 73 19.47 -3.67 -24.90
CA GLU A 73 20.46 -4.71 -24.65
C GLU A 73 20.34 -5.23 -23.21
N GLU A 74 20.21 -4.33 -22.22
CA GLU A 74 20.01 -4.71 -20.81
C GLU A 74 18.70 -5.49 -20.61
N PHE A 75 17.61 -5.05 -21.26
CA PHE A 75 16.33 -5.74 -21.21
C PHE A 75 16.41 -7.14 -21.84
N GLU A 76 17.08 -7.29 -22.97
CA GLU A 76 17.28 -8.57 -23.67
C GLU A 76 18.16 -9.55 -22.87
N CYS A 77 19.18 -9.03 -22.16
CA CYS A 77 20.01 -9.81 -21.23
C CYS A 77 19.29 -10.19 -19.92
N GLY A 78 18.05 -9.75 -19.72
CA GLY A 78 17.27 -10.07 -18.53
C GLY A 78 17.64 -9.25 -17.30
N ALA A 79 18.34 -8.12 -17.45
CA ALA A 79 18.62 -7.22 -16.34
C ALA A 79 17.32 -6.68 -15.72
N GLU A 80 17.32 -6.48 -14.40
CA GLU A 80 16.21 -5.86 -13.71
C GLU A 80 16.51 -4.38 -13.49
N SER A 81 15.53 -3.51 -13.74
CA SER A 81 15.67 -2.06 -13.52
C SER A 81 16.10 -1.73 -12.09
N LYS A 82 15.79 -2.57 -11.10
CA LYS A 82 16.22 -2.39 -9.70
C LYS A 82 17.74 -2.40 -9.52
N ASP A 83 18.46 -2.99 -10.47
CA ASP A 83 19.91 -3.15 -10.44
C ASP A 83 20.64 -1.94 -11.09
N LEU A 84 19.90 -1.02 -11.71
CA LEU A 84 20.46 0.17 -12.33
C LEU A 84 20.35 1.41 -11.42
N PRO A 85 21.48 1.95 -10.94
CA PRO A 85 21.48 3.08 -10.01
C PRO A 85 21.39 4.44 -10.70
N ASP A 86 21.60 4.49 -12.02
CA ASP A 86 21.69 5.74 -12.77
C ASP A 86 20.37 6.54 -12.74
N PHE A 87 20.52 7.87 -12.62
CA PHE A 87 19.41 8.80 -12.78
C PHE A 87 18.99 8.85 -14.26
N PHE A 88 17.74 9.18 -14.54
CA PHE A 88 17.22 9.24 -15.91
C PHE A 88 17.96 10.24 -16.80
N TYR A 89 18.26 9.82 -18.03
CA TYR A 89 18.90 10.63 -19.07
C TYR A 89 18.33 10.27 -20.44
N THR A 90 18.46 11.18 -21.41
CA THR A 90 18.04 10.96 -22.81
C THR A 90 19.22 10.75 -23.76
N ASN A 91 20.42 11.20 -23.37
CA ASN A 91 21.64 11.04 -24.15
C ASN A 91 22.73 10.36 -23.30
N PRO A 92 23.16 9.12 -23.64
CA PRO A 92 24.17 8.39 -22.88
C PRO A 92 25.50 9.14 -22.71
N SER A 93 25.90 9.97 -23.67
CA SER A 93 27.17 10.72 -23.59
C SER A 93 27.11 11.88 -22.58
N GLU A 94 25.91 12.33 -22.22
CA GLU A 94 25.68 13.45 -21.30
C GLU A 94 25.06 12.98 -19.97
N LYS A 95 24.99 11.67 -19.70
CA LYS A 95 24.26 11.13 -18.54
C LYS A 95 24.71 11.70 -17.19
N TYR A 96 25.97 12.11 -17.07
CA TYR A 96 26.57 12.63 -15.84
C TYR A 96 26.58 14.16 -15.73
N THR A 97 26.25 14.85 -16.81
CA THR A 97 26.32 16.32 -16.92
C THR A 97 24.96 16.93 -17.20
N LYS A 98 24.07 16.23 -17.90
CA LYS A 98 22.71 16.69 -18.22
C LYS A 98 21.67 15.62 -17.90
N PRO A 99 21.46 15.29 -16.61
CA PRO A 99 20.35 14.43 -16.23
C PRO A 99 19.02 15.09 -16.61
N VAL A 100 18.00 14.27 -16.81
CA VAL A 100 16.69 14.69 -17.29
C VAL A 100 15.60 14.20 -16.33
N ILE A 101 14.64 15.06 -16.02
CA ILE A 101 13.40 14.63 -15.38
C ILE A 101 12.39 14.33 -16.50
N PRO A 102 11.88 13.09 -16.63
CA PRO A 102 10.91 12.76 -17.65
C PRO A 102 9.64 13.60 -17.54
N GLY A 103 9.12 14.09 -18.66
CA GLY A 103 7.84 14.81 -18.72
C GLY A 103 6.67 13.98 -18.19
N SER A 104 6.74 12.65 -18.32
CA SER A 104 5.76 11.72 -17.73
C SER A 104 5.76 11.72 -16.20
N SER A 105 6.91 11.92 -15.55
CA SER A 105 7.02 12.03 -14.09
C SER A 105 6.41 13.34 -13.59
N LEU A 106 6.68 14.44 -14.30
CA LEU A 106 6.07 15.74 -14.04
C LEU A 106 4.55 15.71 -14.25
N ARG A 107 4.08 15.08 -15.34
CA ARG A 107 2.66 14.88 -15.63
C ARG A 107 1.97 14.06 -14.55
N GLY A 108 2.59 12.98 -14.07
CA GLY A 108 2.05 12.16 -12.99
C GLY A 108 1.92 12.94 -11.67
N MET A 109 2.92 13.76 -11.34
CA MET A 109 2.89 14.64 -10.16
C MET A 109 1.77 15.68 -10.27
N LEU A 110 1.68 16.40 -11.40
CA LEU A 110 0.65 17.42 -11.62
C LEU A 110 -0.75 16.81 -11.63
N ARG A 111 -0.96 15.69 -12.34
CA ARG A 111 -2.26 15.00 -12.39
C ARG A 111 -2.76 14.61 -11.01
N ASN A 112 -1.90 14.02 -10.17
CA ASN A 112 -2.30 13.61 -8.82
C ASN A 112 -2.72 14.81 -7.93
N LEU A 113 -2.06 15.96 -8.08
CA LEU A 113 -2.45 17.17 -7.35
C LEU A 113 -3.75 17.76 -7.90
N VAL A 114 -3.89 17.81 -9.23
CA VAL A 114 -5.13 18.22 -9.90
C VAL A 114 -6.30 17.36 -9.44
N GLU A 115 -6.17 16.03 -9.43
CA GLU A 115 -7.20 15.09 -8.96
C GLU A 115 -7.68 15.43 -7.54
N ILE A 116 -6.74 15.80 -6.64
CA ILE A 116 -7.08 16.15 -5.25
C ILE A 116 -7.84 17.47 -5.16
N VAL A 117 -7.33 18.53 -5.80
CA VAL A 117 -7.85 19.90 -5.66
C VAL A 117 -9.14 20.14 -6.45
N SER A 118 -9.36 19.34 -7.50
CA SER A 118 -10.57 19.40 -8.33
C SER A 118 -11.63 18.38 -7.93
N PHE A 119 -11.46 17.67 -6.81
CA PHE A 119 -12.44 16.71 -6.29
C PHE A 119 -12.77 15.62 -7.33
N SER A 120 -11.74 15.12 -8.02
CA SER A 120 -11.85 14.08 -9.05
C SER A 120 -11.91 12.67 -8.45
N LYS A 121 -12.12 11.67 -9.31
CA LYS A 121 -12.16 10.25 -8.93
C LYS A 121 -10.78 9.68 -8.59
N ILE A 122 -10.78 8.48 -8.00
CA ILE A 122 -9.57 7.68 -7.76
C ILE A 122 -9.66 6.38 -8.56
N ASP A 123 -9.15 6.40 -9.80
CA ASP A 123 -9.36 5.30 -10.76
C ASP A 123 -8.24 4.25 -10.81
N LYS A 124 -7.12 4.45 -10.10
CA LYS A 124 -5.92 3.59 -10.21
C LYS A 124 -5.68 2.73 -8.98
N LEU A 125 -6.61 1.82 -8.67
CA LEU A 125 -6.48 0.88 -7.57
C LEU A 125 -6.52 -0.58 -8.03
N THR A 126 -5.87 -1.44 -7.24
CA THR A 126 -5.79 -2.87 -7.51
C THR A 126 -7.17 -3.50 -7.34
N LYS A 127 -7.62 -4.24 -8.37
CA LYS A 127 -8.89 -4.97 -8.37
C LYS A 127 -8.81 -6.32 -7.64
N ASN A 128 -7.59 -6.83 -7.39
CA ASN A 128 -7.37 -8.09 -6.68
C ASN A 128 -7.73 -8.00 -5.20
N ASN A 129 -8.17 -9.13 -4.65
CA ASN A 129 -8.36 -9.30 -3.22
C ASN A 129 -7.01 -9.32 -2.51
N LEU A 130 -6.90 -8.59 -1.40
CA LEU A 130 -5.74 -8.73 -0.54
C LEU A 130 -5.80 -10.07 0.21
N VAL A 131 -4.65 -10.65 0.51
CA VAL A 131 -4.55 -11.87 1.33
C VAL A 131 -3.96 -11.56 2.70
N TYR A 132 -4.44 -12.24 3.74
CA TYR A 132 -4.05 -11.97 5.11
C TYR A 132 -3.95 -13.23 5.96
N ARG A 133 -3.12 -13.16 7.02
CA ARG A 133 -3.03 -14.17 8.07
C ARG A 133 -2.99 -13.47 9.42
N ALA A 134 -3.95 -13.79 10.28
CA ALA A 134 -4.18 -13.07 11.54
C ALA A 134 -4.24 -14.02 12.77
N VAL A 135 -3.44 -15.10 12.76
CA VAL A 135 -3.43 -16.14 13.81
C VAL A 135 -3.31 -15.57 15.23
N GLY A 136 -2.32 -14.70 15.44
CA GLY A 136 -2.03 -14.06 16.74
C GLY A 136 -2.67 -12.69 16.92
N ASP A 137 -3.53 -12.28 16.00
CA ASP A 137 -4.18 -10.97 16.04
C ASP A 137 -5.28 -10.96 17.11
N ARG A 138 -5.31 -9.88 17.89
CA ARG A 138 -6.22 -9.64 19.02
C ARG A 138 -7.27 -8.56 18.72
N THR A 139 -7.36 -8.14 17.46
CA THR A 139 -8.46 -7.33 16.90
C THR A 139 -9.58 -8.24 16.42
N SER A 140 -10.69 -7.62 16.04
CA SER A 140 -11.79 -8.26 15.30
C SER A 140 -11.35 -8.99 14.02
N LEU A 141 -10.24 -8.57 13.37
CA LEU A 141 -9.69 -9.29 12.22
C LEU A 141 -9.20 -10.69 12.59
N GLY A 142 -8.58 -10.82 13.76
CA GLY A 142 -8.12 -12.10 14.28
C GLY A 142 -9.27 -13.03 14.63
N ASP A 143 -10.35 -12.48 15.19
CA ASP A 143 -11.57 -13.23 15.49
C ASP A 143 -12.18 -13.79 14.20
N LYS A 144 -12.40 -12.93 13.18
CA LYS A 144 -12.87 -13.37 11.86
C LYS A 144 -11.97 -14.41 11.22
N TYR A 145 -10.65 -14.22 11.24
CA TYR A 145 -9.72 -15.20 10.69
C TYR A 145 -9.84 -16.58 11.35
N ARG A 146 -10.05 -16.60 12.68
CA ARG A 146 -10.24 -17.85 13.43
C ARG A 146 -11.59 -18.50 13.12
N GLU A 147 -12.64 -17.75 12.86
CA GLU A 147 -13.96 -18.30 12.50
C GLU A 147 -13.93 -19.14 11.21
N TYR A 148 -13.10 -18.78 10.23
CA TYR A 148 -12.94 -19.60 9.01
C TYR A 148 -12.16 -20.90 9.24
N LEU A 149 -11.25 -20.92 10.21
CA LEU A 149 -10.26 -22.00 10.39
C LEU A 149 -10.55 -22.90 11.59
N LEU A 150 -11.30 -22.39 12.57
CA LEU A 150 -11.53 -23.01 13.86
C LEU A 150 -13.02 -23.01 14.17
N LYS A 151 -13.50 -24.16 14.67
CA LYS A 151 -14.82 -24.27 15.27
C LYS A 151 -14.69 -24.22 16.79
N LYS A 152 -15.50 -23.38 17.44
CA LYS A 152 -15.54 -23.29 18.90
C LYS A 152 -16.42 -24.41 19.45
N GLU A 153 -15.83 -25.31 20.23
CA GLU A 153 -16.51 -26.48 20.83
C GLU A 153 -16.91 -26.23 22.30
N GLY A 154 -16.42 -25.15 22.91
CA GLY A 154 -16.70 -24.80 24.30
C GLY A 154 -15.91 -23.57 24.77
N SER A 155 -15.82 -23.38 26.09
CA SER A 155 -15.01 -22.29 26.66
C SER A 155 -13.53 -22.51 26.34
N ASN A 156 -12.94 -21.58 25.57
CA ASN A 156 -11.54 -21.60 25.10
C ASN A 156 -11.09 -22.92 24.43
N THR A 157 -12.02 -23.71 23.88
CA THR A 157 -11.73 -24.99 23.25
C THR A 157 -12.13 -24.96 21.77
N TYR A 158 -11.19 -25.31 20.89
CA TYR A 158 -11.34 -25.17 19.45
C TYR A 158 -10.94 -26.45 18.72
N SER A 159 -11.71 -26.83 17.71
CA SER A 159 -11.38 -27.84 16.71
C SER A 159 -10.98 -27.15 15.40
N PHE A 160 -10.26 -27.86 14.53
CA PHE A 160 -9.83 -27.34 13.23
C PHE A 160 -10.89 -27.66 12.17
N LEU A 161 -11.18 -26.69 11.29
CA LEU A 161 -12.08 -26.86 10.14
C LEU A 161 -11.36 -27.35 8.88
N MET A 162 -10.02 -27.27 8.87
CA MET A 162 -9.20 -27.68 7.73
C MET A 162 -9.32 -29.19 7.51
N GLN A 163 -9.30 -29.56 6.24
CA GLN A 163 -9.10 -30.93 5.77
C GLN A 163 -7.74 -31.03 5.07
N ALA A 164 -7.29 -32.26 4.88
CA ALA A 164 -6.04 -32.58 4.21
C ALA A 164 -6.32 -33.29 2.88
N GLY A 165 -5.49 -33.04 1.89
CA GLY A 165 -5.61 -33.62 0.56
C GLY A 165 -4.33 -33.44 -0.25
N PHE A 166 -4.42 -33.78 -1.53
CA PHE A 166 -3.31 -33.78 -2.46
C PHE A 166 -3.71 -33.07 -3.74
N ILE A 167 -2.83 -32.23 -4.25
CA ILE A 167 -3.05 -31.54 -5.52
C ILE A 167 -3.01 -32.56 -6.66
N THR A 168 -3.99 -32.53 -7.54
CA THR A 168 -4.08 -33.36 -8.74
C THR A 168 -4.35 -32.49 -9.95
N LYS A 169 -3.95 -32.95 -11.13
CA LYS A 169 -4.19 -32.26 -12.39
C LYS A 169 -5.27 -32.96 -13.19
N GLN A 170 -6.32 -32.22 -13.54
CA GLN A 170 -7.41 -32.67 -14.39
C GLN A 170 -7.40 -31.88 -15.70
N GLY A 171 -6.75 -32.42 -16.73
CA GLY A 171 -6.50 -31.70 -17.97
C GLY A 171 -5.62 -30.47 -17.75
N SER A 172 -6.15 -29.27 -18.01
CA SER A 172 -5.47 -27.99 -17.74
C SER A 172 -5.71 -27.42 -16.34
N ASN A 173 -6.65 -27.99 -15.59
CA ASN A 173 -7.10 -27.45 -14.30
C ASN A 173 -6.46 -28.19 -13.13
N TRP A 174 -6.34 -27.50 -12.00
CA TRP A 174 -5.91 -28.09 -10.74
C TRP A 174 -7.13 -28.49 -9.90
N ALA A 175 -7.01 -29.60 -9.19
CA ALA A 175 -8.00 -30.09 -8.24
C ALA A 175 -7.31 -30.55 -6.95
N ILE A 176 -8.11 -30.80 -5.91
CA ILE A 176 -7.67 -31.39 -4.65
C ILE A 176 -8.34 -32.73 -4.51
N ARG A 177 -7.54 -33.79 -4.46
CA ARG A 177 -7.99 -35.11 -4.03
C ARG A 177 -7.99 -35.20 -2.50
N PRO A 178 -9.15 -35.39 -1.85
CA PRO A 178 -9.20 -35.52 -0.39
C PRO A 178 -8.32 -36.67 0.11
N ALA A 179 -7.70 -36.50 1.28
CA ALA A 179 -7.06 -37.59 1.99
C ALA A 179 -8.11 -38.48 2.68
N ASN A 180 -7.82 -39.76 2.81
CA ASN A 180 -8.57 -40.69 3.63
C ASN A 180 -8.58 -40.22 5.09
N GLU A 181 -9.69 -40.48 5.77
CA GLU A 181 -9.78 -40.29 7.21
C GLU A 181 -8.83 -41.26 7.91
N ILE A 182 -8.09 -40.74 8.87
CA ILE A 182 -7.10 -41.52 9.63
C ILE A 182 -7.61 -41.92 11.02
N ILE A 183 -8.53 -41.13 11.60
CA ILE A 183 -9.19 -41.43 12.88
C ILE A 183 -10.38 -40.48 13.06
N ASP A 184 -11.47 -40.89 13.72
CA ASP A 184 -12.56 -40.02 14.20
C ASP A 184 -13.05 -38.94 13.19
N GLY A 185 -13.16 -39.27 11.90
CA GLY A 185 -13.61 -38.33 10.87
C GLY A 185 -12.59 -37.27 10.42
N VAL A 186 -11.33 -37.33 10.90
CA VAL A 186 -10.27 -36.39 10.49
C VAL A 186 -9.30 -37.01 9.50
N SER A 187 -8.86 -36.21 8.52
CA SER A 187 -7.95 -36.63 7.45
C SER A 187 -6.46 -36.40 7.77
N PHE A 188 -6.13 -35.86 8.96
CA PHE A 188 -4.75 -35.60 9.38
C PHE A 188 -4.55 -35.62 10.90
N ALA A 189 -3.31 -35.89 11.32
CA ALA A 189 -2.85 -35.87 12.71
C ALA A 189 -1.55 -35.06 12.83
N ARG A 190 -1.12 -34.80 14.07
CA ARG A 190 0.17 -34.16 14.37
C ARG A 190 1.18 -35.17 14.89
N ILE A 191 2.42 -35.07 14.44
CA ILE A 191 3.52 -35.95 14.88
C ILE A 191 4.68 -35.11 15.42
N GLU A 192 5.27 -35.53 16.53
CA GLU A 192 6.49 -34.90 17.05
C GLU A 192 7.65 -35.10 16.09
N ARG A 193 8.47 -34.07 15.84
CA ARG A 193 9.61 -34.17 14.91
C ARG A 193 10.59 -35.27 15.28
N ASN A 194 10.78 -35.51 16.57
CA ASN A 194 11.65 -36.57 17.08
C ASN A 194 11.07 -37.98 16.84
N ASN A 195 9.76 -38.07 16.60
CA ASN A 195 9.06 -39.30 16.26
C ASN A 195 8.95 -39.45 14.73
N ILE A 196 9.81 -38.82 13.92
CA ILE A 196 9.85 -39.05 12.48
C ILE A 196 11.14 -39.84 12.17
N PRO A 197 11.03 -41.11 11.75
CA PRO A 197 12.18 -41.92 11.39
C PRO A 197 13.03 -41.30 10.28
N ARG A 198 14.33 -41.61 10.28
CA ARG A 198 15.24 -41.25 9.17
C ARG A 198 15.10 -42.27 8.04
N GLY A 199 15.47 -41.86 6.82
CA GLY A 199 15.51 -42.77 5.67
C GLY A 199 14.16 -43.12 5.04
N LEU A 200 13.08 -42.43 5.43
CA LEU A 200 11.77 -42.62 4.81
C LEU A 200 11.77 -42.28 3.31
N ARG A 201 10.96 -43.01 2.54
CA ARG A 201 10.79 -42.78 1.11
C ARG A 201 10.09 -41.45 0.87
N ARG A 202 10.51 -40.73 -0.17
CA ARG A 202 9.85 -39.50 -0.61
C ARG A 202 8.48 -39.80 -1.19
N TRP A 203 7.48 -39.01 -0.81
CA TRP A 203 6.15 -39.04 -1.41
C TRP A 203 6.21 -38.39 -2.80
N HIS A 204 6.11 -39.20 -3.86
CA HIS A 204 6.22 -38.74 -5.25
C HIS A 204 7.41 -37.78 -5.48
N HIS A 205 7.17 -36.61 -6.08
CA HIS A 205 8.16 -35.57 -6.32
C HIS A 205 8.20 -34.50 -5.21
N SER A 206 7.39 -34.65 -4.15
CA SER A 206 7.26 -33.66 -3.09
C SER A 206 8.52 -33.57 -2.23
N ARG A 207 9.15 -32.40 -2.21
CA ARG A 207 10.39 -32.16 -1.45
C ARG A 207 10.20 -32.22 0.07
N ASN A 208 8.99 -31.93 0.53
CA ASN A 208 8.66 -31.78 1.95
C ASN A 208 7.82 -32.94 2.50
N ALA A 209 7.58 -34.00 1.74
CA ALA A 209 6.67 -35.08 2.12
C ALA A 209 7.30 -36.47 2.01
N LEU A 210 6.99 -37.34 2.98
CA LEU A 210 7.59 -38.66 3.12
C LEU A 210 6.52 -39.70 3.45
N GLU A 211 6.64 -40.91 2.91
CA GLU A 211 5.80 -42.06 3.26
C GLU A 211 6.13 -42.54 4.67
N ILE A 212 5.11 -42.82 5.49
CA ILE A 212 5.26 -43.34 6.84
C ILE A 212 4.12 -44.33 7.17
N SER A 213 4.38 -45.23 8.11
CA SER A 213 3.34 -45.98 8.81
C SER A 213 3.28 -45.49 10.25
N VAL A 214 2.07 -45.17 10.74
CA VAL A 214 1.85 -44.56 12.06
C VAL A 214 0.71 -45.23 12.81
N GLN A 215 0.77 -45.14 14.13
CA GLN A 215 -0.41 -45.30 14.99
C GLN A 215 -0.94 -43.91 15.32
N VAL A 216 -2.26 -43.72 15.26
CA VAL A 216 -2.91 -42.44 15.53
C VAL A 216 -3.83 -42.56 16.74
N ASP A 217 -3.58 -41.72 17.74
CA ASP A 217 -4.41 -41.61 18.93
C ASP A 217 -5.75 -40.92 18.58
N PRO A 218 -6.87 -41.31 19.22
CA PRO A 218 -8.16 -40.63 19.07
C PRO A 218 -8.09 -39.13 19.34
N LEU A 219 -9.07 -38.37 18.82
CA LEU A 219 -9.11 -36.91 18.99
C LEU A 219 -9.19 -36.53 20.47
N ARG A 220 -8.19 -35.77 20.95
CA ARG A 220 -8.13 -35.27 22.33
C ARG A 220 -7.93 -33.76 22.37
N SER A 221 -8.33 -33.15 23.48
CA SER A 221 -8.07 -31.73 23.75
C SER A 221 -6.68 -31.57 24.38
N HIS A 222 -5.83 -30.79 23.73
CA HIS A 222 -4.49 -30.48 24.22
C HIS A 222 -4.39 -29.03 24.67
N PRO A 223 -3.75 -28.74 25.82
CA PRO A 223 -3.54 -27.37 26.28
C PRO A 223 -2.45 -26.67 25.45
N HIS A 224 -2.71 -25.41 25.12
CA HIS A 224 -1.81 -24.51 24.39
C HIS A 224 -1.75 -23.17 25.11
N ASN A 225 -0.67 -22.41 24.86
CA ASN A 225 -0.47 -21.07 25.42
C ASN A 225 -0.66 -21.03 26.95
N GLU A 226 0.09 -21.88 27.67
CA GLU A 226 0.02 -22.01 29.14
C GLU A 226 -1.38 -22.40 29.65
N GLY A 227 -2.14 -23.16 28.86
CA GLY A 227 -3.48 -23.62 29.22
C GLY A 227 -4.60 -22.61 28.94
N ARG A 228 -4.29 -21.43 28.38
CA ARG A 228 -5.30 -20.42 28.01
C ARG A 228 -6.20 -20.88 26.87
N VAL A 229 -5.72 -21.78 26.02
CA VAL A 229 -6.46 -22.31 24.86
C VAL A 229 -6.34 -23.83 24.85
N LYS A 230 -7.41 -24.54 24.51
CA LYS A 230 -7.39 -25.98 24.23
C LYS A 230 -7.66 -26.20 22.75
N LEU A 231 -6.79 -26.96 22.09
CA LEU A 231 -6.95 -27.34 20.68
C LEU A 231 -7.24 -28.84 20.61
N ARG A 232 -8.32 -29.22 19.92
CA ARG A 232 -8.72 -30.62 19.73
C ARG A 232 -8.10 -31.14 18.44
N TYR A 233 -7.20 -32.11 18.55
CA TYR A 233 -6.55 -32.75 17.39
C TYR A 233 -6.04 -34.16 17.74
N ALA A 234 -5.86 -34.99 16.72
CA ALA A 234 -5.24 -36.31 16.85
C ALA A 234 -3.70 -36.20 16.83
N LYS A 235 -3.03 -37.09 17.58
CA LYS A 235 -1.58 -37.23 17.57
C LYS A 235 -1.18 -38.57 16.96
N ALA A 236 -0.10 -38.57 16.18
CA ALA A 236 0.48 -39.75 15.60
C ALA A 236 1.83 -40.05 16.25
N ASN A 237 2.15 -41.33 16.40
CA ASN A 237 3.45 -41.82 16.83
C ASN A 237 4.01 -42.78 15.76
N SER A 238 5.29 -42.62 15.42
CA SER A 238 5.96 -43.58 14.54
C SER A 238 6.30 -44.84 15.29
N ILE A 239 5.90 -45.99 14.76
CA ILE A 239 6.31 -47.30 15.25
C ILE A 239 6.68 -48.13 14.02
N ASN A 240 7.71 -48.98 14.14
CA ASN A 240 7.95 -50.04 13.17
C ASN A 240 6.79 -51.05 13.32
N ASN A 241 5.71 -50.87 12.54
CA ASN A 241 4.38 -51.52 12.60
C ASN A 241 3.25 -50.58 13.08
N GLY A 242 3.06 -49.42 12.43
CA GLY A 242 1.82 -48.66 12.56
C GLY A 242 0.70 -49.25 11.69
N ASP A 243 -0.55 -49.08 12.13
CA ASP A 243 -1.71 -49.64 11.42
C ASP A 243 -2.16 -48.79 10.23
N ILE A 244 -1.69 -47.55 10.13
CA ILE A 244 -2.14 -46.58 9.13
C ILE A 244 -0.97 -46.14 8.26
N ASN A 245 -1.07 -46.42 6.96
CA ASN A 245 -0.18 -45.87 5.94
C ASN A 245 -0.57 -44.42 5.64
N ALA A 246 0.42 -43.52 5.72
CA ALA A 246 0.19 -42.08 5.71
C ALA A 246 1.37 -41.31 5.12
N VAL A 247 1.19 -40.00 4.96
CA VAL A 247 2.21 -39.08 4.43
C VAL A 247 2.59 -38.08 5.50
N VAL A 248 3.84 -38.09 5.95
CA VAL A 248 4.39 -37.00 6.76
C VAL A 248 4.57 -35.77 5.89
N VAL A 249 4.07 -34.62 6.35
CA VAL A 249 4.12 -33.34 5.63
C VAL A 249 4.86 -32.32 6.48
N LYS A 250 6.02 -31.87 6.00
CA LYS A 250 6.83 -30.83 6.63
C LYS A 250 6.38 -29.45 6.15
N THR A 251 6.00 -28.58 7.08
CA THR A 251 5.45 -27.24 6.77
C THR A 251 6.43 -26.09 7.07
N GLY A 252 7.74 -26.40 7.05
CA GLY A 252 8.80 -25.43 7.30
C GLY A 252 9.11 -25.16 8.78
N SER A 253 10.03 -24.25 9.04
CA SER A 253 10.49 -23.90 10.39
C SER A 253 9.73 -22.70 10.95
N ALA A 254 9.36 -22.76 12.23
CA ALA A 254 8.77 -21.65 12.97
C ALA A 254 9.23 -21.68 14.44
N PRO A 255 9.32 -20.53 15.13
CA PRO A 255 9.70 -20.51 16.54
C PRO A 255 8.81 -21.42 17.38
N ARG A 256 9.43 -22.25 18.23
CA ARG A 256 8.76 -23.22 19.12
C ARG A 256 7.99 -24.34 18.42
N LYS A 257 8.09 -24.46 17.09
CA LYS A 257 7.47 -25.56 16.35
C LYS A 257 8.26 -26.86 16.57
N HIS A 258 7.59 -27.83 17.17
CA HIS A 258 8.13 -29.17 17.49
C HIS A 258 7.37 -30.30 16.79
N MET A 259 6.17 -30.02 16.26
CA MET A 259 5.35 -31.00 15.54
C MET A 259 5.28 -30.71 14.04
N GLU A 260 5.13 -31.77 13.23
CA GLU A 260 4.72 -31.76 11.83
C GLU A 260 3.34 -32.44 11.69
N PHE A 261 2.91 -32.68 10.45
CA PHE A 261 1.61 -33.27 10.16
C PHE A 261 1.75 -34.62 9.48
N VAL A 262 0.74 -35.45 9.65
CA VAL A 262 0.59 -36.74 8.97
C VAL A 262 -0.78 -36.76 8.30
N PHE A 263 -0.83 -36.98 6.99
CA PHE A 263 -2.05 -37.02 6.19
C PHE A 263 -2.37 -38.46 5.83
N GLY A 264 -3.65 -38.83 5.83
CA GLY A 264 -4.06 -40.10 5.22
C GLY A 264 -3.67 -40.15 3.74
N PHE A 265 -3.56 -41.35 3.17
CA PHE A 265 -3.37 -41.51 1.73
C PHE A 265 -4.53 -40.90 0.94
N PRO A 266 -4.33 -40.47 -0.32
CA PRO A 266 -5.41 -39.94 -1.16
C PRO A 266 -6.56 -40.95 -1.27
N LYS A 267 -7.81 -40.46 -1.30
CA LYS A 267 -8.97 -41.27 -1.66
C LYS A 267 -8.78 -41.91 -3.04
N SER A 268 -9.28 -43.12 -3.24
CA SER A 268 -9.09 -43.87 -4.49
C SER A 268 -9.98 -43.36 -5.64
N ASN A 269 -11.13 -42.77 -5.34
CA ASN A 269 -12.11 -42.31 -6.32
C ASN A 269 -11.78 -40.89 -6.81
N ALA A 270 -11.43 -40.76 -8.10
CA ALA A 270 -11.16 -39.46 -8.71
C ALA A 270 -12.40 -38.54 -8.82
N ASN A 271 -13.62 -39.10 -8.73
CA ASN A 271 -14.85 -38.30 -8.72
C ASN A 271 -15.04 -37.50 -7.43
N ASP A 272 -14.24 -37.78 -6.39
CA ASP A 272 -14.25 -37.02 -5.13
C ASP A 272 -13.31 -35.80 -5.18
N ASP A 273 -12.61 -35.59 -6.30
CA ASP A 273 -11.69 -34.47 -6.47
C ASP A 273 -12.45 -33.13 -6.50
N ILE A 274 -11.93 -32.16 -5.76
CA ILE A 274 -12.50 -30.82 -5.63
C ILE A 274 -11.77 -29.89 -6.60
N THR A 275 -12.43 -29.45 -7.67
CA THR A 275 -11.86 -28.52 -8.63
C THR A 275 -11.48 -27.20 -7.96
N ILE A 276 -10.25 -26.72 -8.21
CA ILE A 276 -9.80 -25.42 -7.73
C ILE A 276 -10.10 -24.36 -8.80
N PRO A 277 -10.87 -23.30 -8.48
CA PRO A 277 -11.10 -22.20 -9.42
C PRO A 277 -9.80 -21.50 -9.82
N ASN A 278 -9.69 -21.09 -11.09
CA ASN A 278 -8.49 -20.41 -11.62
C ASN A 278 -8.16 -19.10 -10.88
N GLU A 279 -9.17 -18.36 -10.44
CA GLU A 279 -9.00 -17.15 -9.63
C GLU A 279 -8.29 -17.47 -8.31
N MET A 280 -8.67 -18.57 -7.65
CA MET A 280 -8.05 -19.03 -6.41
C MET A 280 -6.60 -19.49 -6.62
N ILE A 281 -6.29 -20.10 -7.77
CA ILE A 281 -4.92 -20.42 -8.17
C ILE A 281 -4.09 -19.14 -8.29
N GLN A 282 -4.64 -18.09 -8.89
CA GLN A 282 -3.96 -16.80 -9.01
C GLN A 282 -3.73 -16.15 -7.64
N GLU A 283 -4.75 -16.13 -6.76
CA GLU A 283 -4.64 -15.65 -5.38
C GLU A 283 -3.62 -16.45 -4.55
N TYR A 284 -3.47 -17.76 -4.82
CA TYR A 284 -2.44 -18.60 -4.21
C TYR A 284 -1.04 -18.27 -4.75
N LYS A 285 -0.89 -18.06 -6.06
CA LYS A 285 0.41 -17.72 -6.67
C LYS A 285 0.95 -16.38 -6.18
N GLU A 286 0.07 -15.40 -5.99
CA GLU A 286 0.43 -14.06 -5.50
C GLU A 286 0.98 -14.04 -4.06
N GLN A 287 0.80 -15.12 -3.28
CA GLN A 287 1.23 -15.17 -1.88
C GLN A 287 2.41 -16.11 -1.61
N ILE A 288 2.97 -16.74 -2.64
CA ILE A 288 4.11 -17.66 -2.50
C ILE A 288 5.33 -16.86 -2.01
N THR A 289 5.87 -17.25 -0.84
CA THR A 289 7.09 -16.65 -0.30
C THR A 289 8.33 -17.37 -0.80
N GLU A 290 9.49 -16.70 -0.79
CA GLU A 290 10.78 -17.33 -1.14
C GLU A 290 11.09 -18.54 -0.26
N GLY A 291 10.84 -18.48 1.06
CA GLY A 291 10.93 -19.66 1.91
C GLY A 291 10.00 -20.83 1.51
N GLN A 292 8.84 -20.57 0.89
CA GLN A 292 7.98 -21.64 0.35
C GLN A 292 8.56 -22.20 -0.94
N LYS A 293 9.13 -21.37 -1.80
CA LYS A 293 9.81 -21.83 -3.02
C LYS A 293 11.01 -22.71 -2.71
N GLN A 294 11.81 -22.33 -1.71
CA GLN A 294 12.93 -23.14 -1.23
C GLN A 294 12.44 -24.49 -0.69
N LEU A 295 11.35 -24.49 0.08
CA LEU A 295 10.80 -25.70 0.70
C LEU A 295 10.11 -26.64 -0.31
N LEU A 296 9.36 -26.09 -1.27
CA LEU A 296 8.42 -26.83 -2.11
C LEU A 296 8.80 -26.84 -3.60
N GLY A 297 9.55 -25.85 -4.08
CA GLY A 297 9.81 -25.58 -5.50
C GLY A 297 9.08 -24.31 -5.99
N GLU A 298 9.39 -23.85 -7.22
CA GLU A 298 8.87 -22.58 -7.78
C GLU A 298 7.34 -22.50 -7.82
N GLU A 299 6.67 -23.57 -8.24
CA GLU A 299 5.20 -23.65 -8.25
C GLU A 299 4.58 -23.93 -6.87
N ALA A 300 5.41 -23.99 -5.83
CA ALA A 300 5.05 -24.30 -4.45
C ALA A 300 4.15 -25.54 -4.35
N VAL A 301 2.88 -25.40 -3.96
CA VAL A 301 1.97 -26.56 -3.83
C VAL A 301 1.40 -27.05 -5.15
N LEU A 302 1.51 -26.29 -6.24
CA LEU A 302 0.87 -26.61 -7.53
C LEU A 302 1.71 -27.63 -8.32
N GLN A 303 1.82 -28.83 -7.74
CA GLN A 303 2.55 -29.97 -8.25
C GLN A 303 1.74 -31.23 -8.01
N GLU A 304 1.80 -32.19 -8.94
CA GLU A 304 1.05 -33.44 -8.83
C GLU A 304 1.37 -34.18 -7.53
N MET A 305 0.33 -34.64 -6.84
CA MET A 305 0.35 -35.32 -5.55
C MET A 305 0.94 -34.53 -4.38
N GLN A 306 1.10 -33.21 -4.51
CA GLN A 306 1.63 -32.37 -3.44
C GLN A 306 0.62 -32.21 -2.30
N PRO A 307 1.00 -32.50 -1.03
CA PRO A 307 0.07 -32.37 0.10
C PRO A 307 -0.34 -30.92 0.37
N VAL A 308 -1.63 -30.71 0.63
CA VAL A 308 -2.24 -29.42 0.95
C VAL A 308 -3.28 -29.52 2.06
N PHE A 309 -3.42 -28.44 2.82
CA PHE A 309 -4.62 -28.20 3.62
C PHE A 309 -5.62 -27.40 2.81
N TYR A 310 -6.91 -27.64 3.05
CA TYR A 310 -8.00 -26.87 2.44
C TYR A 310 -9.19 -26.76 3.38
N ILE A 311 -10.12 -25.87 3.06
CA ILE A 311 -11.36 -25.65 3.82
C ILE A 311 -12.55 -25.74 2.87
N ILE A 312 -13.58 -26.44 3.31
CA ILE A 312 -14.89 -26.48 2.65
C ILE A 312 -15.90 -25.82 3.59
N GLN A 313 -16.71 -24.91 3.06
CA GLN A 313 -17.89 -24.35 3.72
C GLN A 313 -19.04 -24.34 2.72
N ASP A 314 -20.23 -24.75 3.16
CA ASP A 314 -21.43 -24.85 2.31
C ASP A 314 -21.17 -25.59 0.98
N SER A 315 -20.43 -26.70 1.06
CA SER A 315 -20.01 -27.54 -0.09
C SER A 315 -19.14 -26.82 -1.13
N LYS A 316 -18.55 -25.67 -0.79
CA LYS A 316 -17.63 -24.91 -1.65
C LYS A 316 -16.23 -24.84 -1.06
N LEU A 317 -15.24 -24.94 -1.92
CA LEU A 317 -13.84 -24.68 -1.56
C LEU A 317 -13.69 -23.21 -1.19
N VAL A 318 -13.31 -22.95 0.07
CA VAL A 318 -13.04 -21.59 0.55
C VAL A 318 -11.63 -21.18 0.12
N PHE A 319 -10.62 -21.98 0.49
CA PHE A 319 -9.23 -21.76 0.10
C PHE A 319 -8.34 -22.97 0.44
N PHE A 320 -7.08 -22.95 -0.01
CA PHE A 320 -6.08 -24.00 0.26
C PHE A 320 -4.66 -23.45 0.50
N GLY A 321 -3.80 -24.25 1.12
CA GLY A 321 -2.40 -23.89 1.30
C GLY A 321 -1.54 -24.97 1.96
N HIS A 322 -0.22 -24.80 1.87
CA HIS A 322 0.74 -25.79 2.38
C HIS A 322 0.76 -25.97 3.91
N ALA A 323 0.33 -24.95 4.67
CA ALA A 323 0.40 -24.94 6.13
C ALA A 323 -1.00 -24.71 6.70
N MET A 324 -1.34 -25.40 7.78
CA MET A 324 -2.69 -25.45 8.35
C MET A 324 -3.31 -24.06 8.64
N MET A 325 -2.50 -23.06 9.02
CA MET A 325 -2.95 -21.68 9.20
C MET A 325 -2.45 -20.79 8.03
N PHE A 326 -2.94 -21.08 6.82
CA PHE A 326 -2.58 -20.38 5.58
C PHE A 326 -3.22 -18.98 5.49
N ARG A 327 -2.78 -18.15 4.54
CA ARG A 327 -3.41 -16.84 4.32
C ARG A 327 -4.73 -17.02 3.59
N LEU A 328 -5.73 -16.25 3.99
CA LEU A 328 -7.04 -16.21 3.33
C LEU A 328 -7.14 -14.93 2.49
N PRO A 329 -7.81 -14.96 1.33
CA PRO A 329 -8.24 -13.74 0.64
C PRO A 329 -9.29 -13.01 1.49
N TYR A 330 -9.32 -11.69 1.43
CA TYR A 330 -10.49 -10.93 1.87
C TYR A 330 -11.61 -11.10 0.84
N GLU A 331 -12.86 -11.17 1.32
CA GLU A 331 -14.04 -11.30 0.44
C GLU A 331 -14.28 -10.07 -0.46
N LYS A 332 -13.67 -8.93 -0.12
CA LYS A 332 -13.85 -7.66 -0.81
C LYS A 332 -12.50 -7.11 -1.24
N SER A 333 -12.40 -6.72 -2.50
CA SER A 333 -11.25 -6.03 -3.05
C SER A 333 -11.12 -4.62 -2.46
N VAL A 334 -9.93 -4.03 -2.59
CA VAL A 334 -9.67 -2.65 -2.13
C VAL A 334 -10.57 -1.66 -2.87
N GLU A 335 -10.81 -1.90 -4.15
CA GLU A 335 -11.70 -1.08 -4.99
C GLU A 335 -13.12 -0.97 -4.41
N LYS A 336 -13.67 -2.03 -3.81
CA LYS A 336 -15.02 -1.96 -3.20
C LYS A 336 -15.10 -0.96 -2.04
N PHE A 337 -13.97 -0.60 -1.42
CA PHE A 337 -13.87 0.43 -0.36
C PHE A 337 -13.80 1.86 -0.88
N ILE A 338 -13.99 2.05 -2.19
CA ILE A 338 -14.21 3.34 -2.84
C ILE A 338 -15.71 3.47 -3.12
N PRO A 339 -16.37 4.58 -2.75
CA PRO A 339 -17.78 4.78 -3.07
C PRO A 339 -18.04 4.65 -4.59
N GLU A 340 -19.21 4.14 -4.95
CA GLU A 340 -19.54 3.76 -6.32
C GLU A 340 -19.50 4.93 -7.30
N GLU A 341 -19.89 6.12 -6.87
CA GLU A 341 -19.78 7.35 -7.66
C GLU A 341 -18.35 7.66 -8.11
N PHE A 342 -17.33 7.23 -7.36
CA PHE A 342 -15.92 7.40 -7.74
C PHE A 342 -15.37 6.25 -8.60
N ARG A 343 -16.19 5.24 -8.88
CA ARG A 343 -15.88 4.11 -9.77
C ARG A 343 -16.68 4.14 -11.07
N ASN A 344 -17.65 5.05 -11.17
CA ASN A 344 -18.48 5.18 -12.34
C ASN A 344 -17.67 5.76 -13.51
N SER A 345 -17.44 4.92 -14.52
CA SER A 345 -16.68 5.32 -15.71
C SER A 345 -17.43 6.31 -16.59
N GLU A 346 -18.74 6.51 -16.44
CA GLU A 346 -19.52 7.47 -17.23
C GLU A 346 -19.31 8.91 -16.78
N ILE A 347 -19.03 9.12 -15.49
CA ILE A 347 -18.74 10.43 -14.93
C ILE A 347 -17.39 10.90 -15.49
N ILE A 348 -17.35 12.12 -16.02
CA ILE A 348 -16.12 12.78 -16.45
C ILE A 348 -15.78 13.82 -15.39
N ASP A 349 -14.56 13.77 -14.84
CA ASP A 349 -14.07 14.80 -13.92
C ASP A 349 -13.09 15.78 -14.58
N ILE A 350 -12.71 16.83 -13.85
CA ILE A 350 -11.79 17.87 -14.33
C ILE A 350 -10.41 17.30 -14.65
N ALA A 351 -9.92 16.33 -13.88
CA ALA A 351 -8.61 15.72 -14.16
C ALA A 351 -8.65 14.90 -15.44
N GLU A 352 -9.70 14.12 -15.66
CA GLU A 352 -9.94 13.39 -16.91
C GLU A 352 -10.10 14.33 -18.11
N SER A 353 -10.83 15.44 -17.95
CA SER A 353 -11.02 16.39 -19.05
C SER A 353 -9.68 16.96 -19.54
N ILE A 354 -8.75 17.26 -18.63
CA ILE A 354 -7.42 17.82 -18.93
C ILE A 354 -6.46 16.75 -19.45
N PHE A 355 -6.32 15.65 -18.70
CA PHE A 355 -5.26 14.66 -18.91
C PHE A 355 -5.66 13.50 -19.84
N GLY A 356 -6.93 13.40 -20.21
CA GLY A 356 -7.46 12.30 -21.02
C GLY A 356 -7.65 11.00 -20.25
N TRP A 357 -8.25 10.02 -20.94
CA TRP A 357 -8.57 8.70 -20.39
C TRP A 357 -8.58 7.62 -21.47
N VAL A 358 -8.51 6.37 -21.03
CA VAL A 358 -8.81 5.17 -21.80
C VAL A 358 -9.67 4.28 -20.90
N LYS A 359 -10.93 4.06 -21.26
CA LYS A 359 -11.85 3.22 -20.47
C LYS A 359 -11.68 1.75 -20.87
N GLU A 360 -11.66 0.86 -19.88
CA GLU A 360 -11.53 -0.59 -20.09
C GLU A 360 -12.76 -1.17 -20.77
N GLU A 361 -13.95 -0.69 -20.41
CA GLU A 361 -15.22 -1.13 -20.99
C GLU A 361 -15.54 -0.36 -22.27
N LYS A 362 -15.95 -1.10 -23.31
CA LYS A 362 -16.42 -0.52 -24.57
C LYS A 362 -17.80 0.12 -24.37
N SER A 363 -17.85 1.35 -23.88
CA SER A 363 -19.08 2.16 -23.93
C SER A 363 -19.29 2.72 -25.34
N ASN A 364 -20.57 2.89 -25.74
CA ASN A 364 -20.94 3.34 -27.08
C ASN A 364 -20.66 4.83 -27.38
N LYS A 365 -20.29 5.66 -26.39
CA LYS A 365 -20.20 7.13 -26.60
C LYS A 365 -18.78 7.72 -26.52
N TYR A 366 -17.88 7.28 -25.62
CA TYR A 366 -16.51 7.84 -25.50
C TYR A 366 -15.51 6.84 -24.88
N GLN A 367 -14.93 5.95 -25.68
CA GLN A 367 -13.98 4.92 -25.21
C GLN A 367 -12.65 5.50 -24.72
N ALA A 368 -12.15 6.53 -25.40
CA ALA A 368 -10.89 7.19 -25.05
C ALA A 368 -10.95 8.67 -25.42
N ARG A 369 -10.12 9.46 -24.75
CA ARG A 369 -9.90 10.88 -25.07
C ARG A 369 -8.42 11.21 -24.86
N SER A 370 -7.84 11.93 -25.81
CA SER A 370 -6.46 12.36 -25.74
C SER A 370 -6.23 13.42 -24.65
N SER A 371 -5.01 13.46 -24.11
CA SER A 371 -4.58 14.51 -23.19
C SER A 371 -4.53 15.84 -23.94
N ARG A 372 -5.04 16.92 -23.35
CA ARG A 372 -4.92 18.29 -23.88
C ARG A 372 -3.75 19.06 -23.29
N ILE A 373 -2.90 18.37 -22.54
CA ILE A 373 -1.69 18.90 -21.92
C ILE A 373 -0.49 18.01 -22.29
N PHE A 374 0.63 18.64 -22.62
CA PHE A 374 1.89 18.00 -23.00
C PHE A 374 3.01 18.62 -22.18
N ILE A 375 3.76 17.80 -21.46
CA ILE A 375 4.85 18.27 -20.60
C ILE A 375 6.15 17.77 -21.19
N THR A 376 7.06 18.70 -21.48
CA THR A 376 8.39 18.34 -21.96
C THR A 376 9.21 17.73 -20.84
N ASP A 377 10.23 17.00 -21.22
CA ASP A 377 11.30 16.64 -20.30
C ASP A 377 11.90 17.92 -19.67
N ALA A 378 12.25 17.82 -18.39
CA ALA A 378 12.95 18.88 -17.68
C ALA A 378 14.45 18.68 -17.84
N THR A 379 15.10 19.65 -18.47
CA THR A 379 16.54 19.64 -18.71
C THR A 379 17.26 20.37 -17.58
N CYS A 380 18.34 19.76 -17.07
CA CYS A 380 19.18 20.37 -16.05
C CYS A 380 19.86 21.64 -16.61
N VAL A 381 19.83 22.72 -15.85
CA VAL A 381 20.47 24.00 -16.23
C VAL A 381 21.97 23.97 -15.92
N THR A 382 22.35 23.42 -14.77
CA THR A 382 23.75 23.22 -14.39
C THR A 382 24.29 21.96 -15.06
N THR A 383 25.40 22.08 -15.79
CA THR A 383 25.89 20.97 -16.64
C THR A 383 27.22 20.37 -16.19
N ASP A 384 27.65 20.58 -14.95
CA ASP A 384 28.87 19.99 -14.41
C ASP A 384 28.58 18.73 -13.57
N LYS A 385 29.65 18.05 -13.15
CA LYS A 385 29.56 16.82 -12.34
C LYS A 385 29.28 17.07 -10.86
N THR A 386 29.12 18.33 -10.42
CA THR A 386 28.91 18.63 -9.00
C THR A 386 27.46 18.42 -8.55
N ILE A 387 26.54 18.20 -9.50
CA ILE A 387 25.10 18.03 -9.25
C ILE A 387 24.74 16.75 -8.46
N TRP A 388 25.65 15.80 -8.31
CA TRP A 388 25.41 14.52 -7.66
C TRP A 388 25.55 14.63 -6.14
N GLN A 389 24.67 13.95 -5.38
CA GLN A 389 24.66 13.98 -3.92
C GLN A 389 25.99 13.56 -3.27
N THR A 390 26.72 12.65 -3.92
CA THR A 390 28.02 12.14 -3.48
C THR A 390 29.18 13.05 -3.89
N GLY A 391 28.94 14.09 -4.69
CA GLY A 391 29.96 14.88 -5.39
C GLY A 391 30.69 14.11 -6.51
N ASP A 392 30.34 12.84 -6.73
CA ASP A 392 31.01 11.95 -7.68
C ASP A 392 29.97 11.11 -8.46
N PRO A 393 29.84 11.30 -9.79
CA PRO A 393 28.85 10.60 -10.62
C PRO A 393 29.01 9.08 -10.67
N ASP A 394 30.18 8.55 -10.33
CA ASP A 394 30.45 7.12 -10.37
C ASP A 394 30.17 6.43 -9.03
N LYS A 395 30.00 7.21 -7.94
CA LYS A 395 29.61 6.68 -6.63
C LYS A 395 28.11 6.49 -6.52
N THR A 396 27.72 5.41 -5.83
CA THR A 396 26.33 5.10 -5.51
C THR A 396 26.13 5.11 -4.01
N ILE A 397 24.88 5.31 -3.58
CA ILE A 397 24.48 5.15 -2.19
C ILE A 397 23.54 3.96 -2.03
N LYS A 398 23.57 3.32 -0.86
CA LYS A 398 22.58 2.31 -0.44
C LYS A 398 21.53 2.99 0.44
N PRO A 399 20.30 3.19 -0.04
CA PRO A 399 19.25 3.83 0.74
C PRO A 399 18.74 2.91 1.85
N LYS A 400 18.16 3.49 2.90
CA LYS A 400 17.47 2.72 3.96
C LYS A 400 16.38 1.82 3.37
N ILE A 401 16.32 0.58 3.85
CA ILE A 401 15.30 -0.38 3.44
C ILE A 401 13.93 0.09 3.93
N LEU A 402 13.00 0.24 3.00
CA LEU A 402 11.66 0.71 3.29
C LEU A 402 10.67 -0.44 3.49
N GLY A 403 9.75 -0.27 4.44
CA GLY A 403 8.66 -1.20 4.64
C GLY A 403 7.67 -1.18 3.47
N SER A 404 7.34 -2.36 2.95
CA SER A 404 6.20 -2.52 2.03
C SER A 404 4.87 -2.52 2.81
N PRO A 405 3.79 -1.97 2.23
CA PRO A 405 2.46 -2.06 2.84
C PRO A 405 2.09 -3.51 3.12
N LYS A 406 1.54 -3.80 4.31
CA LYS A 406 1.03 -5.12 4.65
C LYS A 406 -0.49 -5.08 4.72
N PRO A 407 -1.22 -6.06 4.14
CA PRO A 407 -2.68 -6.14 4.24
C PRO A 407 -3.24 -6.16 5.67
N THR A 408 -2.39 -6.52 6.64
CA THR A 408 -2.72 -6.53 8.05
C THR A 408 -2.54 -5.17 8.72
N THR A 409 -1.95 -4.16 8.07
CA THR A 409 -1.85 -2.78 8.58
C THR A 409 -3.03 -1.93 8.07
N PHE A 410 -4.23 -2.52 8.05
CA PHE A 410 -5.43 -1.90 7.49
C PHE A 410 -5.79 -0.57 8.16
N GLN A 411 -5.44 -0.38 9.44
CA GLN A 411 -5.82 0.77 10.24
C GLN A 411 -5.13 2.08 9.81
N HIS A 412 -4.10 1.99 8.95
CA HIS A 412 -3.50 3.16 8.30
C HIS A 412 -4.20 3.53 6.99
N TYR A 413 -4.88 2.60 6.34
CA TYR A 413 -5.39 2.75 4.96
C TYR A 413 -6.91 2.86 4.87
N LEU A 414 -7.62 2.37 5.89
CA LEU A 414 -9.07 2.50 6.02
C LEU A 414 -9.41 3.58 7.04
N VAL A 415 -10.52 4.28 6.80
CA VAL A 415 -11.13 5.18 7.78
C VAL A 415 -11.38 4.41 9.08
N GLN A 416 -11.02 5.02 10.21
CA GLN A 416 -11.26 4.44 11.54
C GLN A 416 -12.20 5.40 12.25
N THR A 417 -13.18 4.85 12.96
CA THR A 417 -14.15 5.60 13.78
C THR A 417 -13.87 5.49 15.28
N ASN A 418 -13.02 4.54 15.67
CA ASN A 418 -12.55 4.35 17.05
C ASN A 418 -11.03 4.04 17.05
N THR A 419 -10.38 4.25 18.18
CA THR A 419 -9.02 3.78 18.45
C THR A 419 -8.99 2.42 19.15
N ASP A 420 -10.05 1.94 19.80
CA ASP A 420 -10.08 0.61 20.42
C ASP A 420 -9.72 -0.48 19.39
N ARG A 421 -8.72 -1.30 19.73
CA ARG A 421 -8.23 -2.40 18.90
C ARG A 421 -9.35 -3.36 18.47
N LYS A 422 -10.37 -3.57 19.31
CA LYS A 422 -11.49 -4.47 18.98
C LYS A 422 -12.48 -3.86 17.98
N GLU A 423 -12.50 -2.54 17.87
CA GLU A 423 -13.44 -1.79 17.05
C GLU A 423 -12.82 -1.24 15.77
N LEU A 424 -11.55 -1.57 15.49
CA LEU A 424 -10.88 -1.12 14.27
C LEU A 424 -11.55 -1.70 13.01
N GLN A 425 -11.65 -0.85 11.99
CA GLN A 425 -12.24 -1.16 10.69
C GLN A 425 -11.20 -1.79 9.77
N HIS A 426 -11.49 -2.98 9.23
CA HIS A 426 -10.59 -3.79 8.38
C HIS A 426 -11.28 -4.23 7.09
N TYR A 427 -10.57 -4.82 6.12
CA TYR A 427 -11.11 -5.19 4.80
C TYR A 427 -12.23 -6.26 4.80
N ALA A 428 -12.49 -6.95 5.92
CA ALA A 428 -13.67 -7.80 6.10
C ALA A 428 -14.92 -7.05 6.62
N LYS A 429 -14.94 -5.72 6.59
CA LYS A 429 -16.07 -4.84 6.97
C LYS A 429 -16.93 -4.46 5.77
N GLN A 430 -18.09 -3.84 6.00
CA GLN A 430 -18.99 -3.34 4.96
C GLN A 430 -18.47 -2.01 4.37
N PRO A 431 -18.10 -1.99 3.07
CA PRO A 431 -17.70 -0.75 2.41
C PRO A 431 -18.80 0.30 2.40
N LYS A 432 -18.43 1.58 2.42
CA LYS A 432 -19.31 2.77 2.46
C LYS A 432 -20.15 2.90 3.74
N LEU A 433 -20.64 1.80 4.31
CA LEU A 433 -21.42 1.78 5.55
C LEU A 433 -20.53 1.82 6.81
N GLU A 434 -19.54 0.94 6.92
CA GLU A 434 -18.66 0.88 8.10
C GLU A 434 -17.33 1.62 7.87
N THR A 435 -16.79 1.58 6.65
CA THR A 435 -15.52 2.24 6.31
C THR A 435 -15.33 2.43 4.81
N VAL A 436 -14.45 3.36 4.45
CA VAL A 436 -13.89 3.57 3.10
C VAL A 436 -12.36 3.66 3.17
N ILE A 437 -11.68 3.70 2.03
CA ILE A 437 -10.25 4.04 1.98
C ILE A 437 -10.00 5.47 2.49
N ARG A 438 -8.80 5.75 3.02
CA ARG A 438 -8.43 7.08 3.53
C ARG A 438 -8.19 8.15 2.45
N GLY A 439 -8.21 7.80 1.16
CA GLY A 439 -8.06 8.74 0.04
C GLY A 439 -6.66 8.78 -0.58
N HIS A 440 -6.21 9.95 -1.04
CA HIS A 440 -4.96 10.11 -1.79
C HIS A 440 -3.75 10.08 -0.85
N LYS A 441 -2.86 9.12 -1.06
CA LYS A 441 -1.64 8.96 -0.27
C LYS A 441 -0.57 9.97 -0.72
N LEU A 442 -0.08 10.79 0.21
CA LEU A 442 1.07 11.70 0.02
C LEU A 442 2.17 11.39 1.04
N TYR A 443 3.38 11.92 0.81
CA TYR A 443 4.53 11.72 1.67
C TYR A 443 4.98 13.02 2.30
N TRP A 444 5.34 12.98 3.58
CA TRP A 444 5.85 14.14 4.31
C TRP A 444 7.21 14.60 3.78
N HIS A 445 7.47 15.89 3.92
CA HIS A 445 8.78 16.47 3.71
C HIS A 445 9.70 16.20 4.91
N LYS A 446 11.00 16.08 4.64
CA LYS A 446 12.01 15.73 5.65
C LYS A 446 13.20 16.70 5.67
N GLY A 447 12.94 17.94 5.28
CA GLY A 447 13.97 18.96 5.08
C GLY A 447 14.87 18.68 3.88
N SER A 448 15.91 19.50 3.75
CA SER A 448 16.85 19.49 2.62
C SER A 448 17.92 18.40 2.69
N SER A 449 18.20 17.87 3.88
CA SER A 449 19.23 16.84 4.11
C SER A 449 18.68 15.64 4.87
N PRO A 450 17.69 14.91 4.33
CA PRO A 450 17.13 13.75 5.01
C PRO A 450 18.16 12.62 5.16
N PRO A 451 18.11 11.82 6.24
CA PRO A 451 19.04 10.71 6.44
C PRO A 451 18.63 9.51 5.58
N ILE A 452 19.04 9.53 4.31
CA ILE A 452 18.63 8.56 3.27
C ILE A 452 19.45 7.28 3.26
N GLU A 453 20.70 7.31 3.73
CA GLU A 453 21.65 6.18 3.63
C GLU A 453 21.43 5.13 4.73
N LEU A 454 21.77 3.89 4.40
CA LEU A 454 21.68 2.74 5.30
C LEU A 454 22.86 2.71 6.29
N ASP A 455 22.58 2.73 7.59
CA ASP A 455 23.60 2.79 8.64
C ASP A 455 24.37 1.46 8.86
N ASN A 456 23.90 0.32 8.33
CA ASN A 456 24.39 -1.03 8.69
C ASN A 456 24.70 -1.93 7.48
N GLN A 457 25.60 -2.90 7.66
CA GLN A 457 25.85 -3.98 6.71
C GLN A 457 24.66 -4.94 6.64
N VAL A 458 23.75 -4.72 5.69
CA VAL A 458 22.67 -5.65 5.34
C VAL A 458 23.10 -6.49 4.13
N SER A 459 22.59 -7.73 4.03
CA SER A 459 22.83 -8.62 2.89
C SER A 459 22.50 -7.94 1.55
N GLU A 460 23.39 -8.11 0.56
CA GLU A 460 23.28 -7.48 -0.76
C GLU A 460 21.97 -7.82 -1.50
N SER A 461 21.37 -8.98 -1.21
CA SER A 461 20.12 -9.44 -1.83
C SER A 461 18.89 -8.58 -1.51
N GLN A 462 18.98 -7.69 -0.52
CA GLN A 462 17.89 -6.81 -0.10
C GLN A 462 18.17 -5.32 -0.31
N THR A 463 19.30 -4.97 -0.94
CA THR A 463 19.71 -3.58 -1.12
C THR A 463 19.76 -3.22 -2.60
N THR A 464 19.12 -2.10 -2.96
CA THR A 464 19.30 -1.45 -4.28
C THR A 464 20.25 -0.29 -4.13
N THR A 465 21.05 0.04 -5.14
CA THR A 465 21.88 1.25 -5.16
C THR A 465 21.19 2.36 -5.96
N ILE A 466 21.48 3.63 -5.64
CA ILE A 466 20.93 4.80 -6.33
C ILE A 466 21.99 5.90 -6.49
N LYS A 467 21.81 6.78 -7.50
CA LYS A 467 22.59 8.01 -7.72
C LYS A 467 21.66 9.24 -7.68
N PRO A 468 21.42 9.82 -6.49
CA PRO A 468 20.58 11.00 -6.39
C PRO A 468 21.32 12.29 -6.78
N ILE A 469 20.54 13.25 -7.25
CA ILE A 469 20.93 14.64 -7.45
C ILE A 469 20.78 15.39 -6.13
N GLN A 470 21.69 16.30 -5.83
CA GLN A 470 21.66 17.09 -4.59
C GLN A 470 20.54 18.17 -4.57
N PRO A 471 20.22 18.77 -3.42
CA PRO A 471 19.40 19.97 -3.34
C PRO A 471 20.06 21.18 -4.05
N GLY A 472 19.26 22.15 -4.46
CA GLY A 472 19.69 23.40 -5.11
C GLY A 472 19.87 23.31 -6.63
N ILE A 473 19.54 22.18 -7.26
CA ILE A 473 19.72 21.98 -8.69
C ILE A 473 18.47 22.42 -9.46
N THR A 474 18.70 23.19 -10.53
CA THR A 474 17.63 23.80 -11.33
C THR A 474 17.41 23.04 -12.65
N PHE A 475 16.14 22.85 -13.00
CA PHE A 475 15.68 22.26 -14.26
C PHE A 475 14.69 23.20 -14.94
N LYS A 476 14.62 23.15 -16.28
CA LYS A 476 13.62 23.89 -17.06
C LYS A 476 12.77 22.95 -17.89
N PHE A 477 11.46 23.18 -17.90
CA PHE A 477 10.51 22.45 -18.74
C PHE A 477 9.35 23.34 -19.17
N LYS A 478 8.56 22.84 -20.13
CA LYS A 478 7.38 23.52 -20.65
C LYS A 478 6.16 22.63 -20.52
N VAL A 479 5.04 23.25 -20.17
CA VAL A 479 3.71 22.65 -20.17
C VAL A 479 2.92 23.29 -21.30
N TYR A 480 2.76 22.59 -22.42
CA TYR A 480 1.88 23.02 -23.50
C TYR A 480 0.45 22.56 -23.22
N PHE A 481 -0.52 23.37 -23.58
CA PHE A 481 -1.93 23.03 -23.41
C PHE A 481 -2.78 23.56 -24.57
N GLU A 482 -3.88 22.86 -24.85
CA GLU A 482 -4.74 23.14 -25.99
C GLU A 482 -6.21 23.16 -25.59
N ASN A 483 -6.92 24.21 -26.01
CA ASN A 483 -8.35 24.39 -25.81
C ASN A 483 -8.82 24.16 -24.37
N LEU A 484 -8.04 24.52 -23.35
CA LEU A 484 -8.48 24.44 -21.96
C LEU A 484 -9.53 25.52 -21.68
N SER A 485 -10.57 25.20 -20.92
CA SER A 485 -11.46 26.23 -20.38
C SER A 485 -10.72 27.10 -19.34
N ALA A 486 -11.28 28.26 -19.00
CA ALA A 486 -10.74 29.07 -17.91
C ALA A 486 -10.63 28.30 -16.58
N ILE A 487 -11.60 27.42 -16.30
CA ILE A 487 -11.63 26.58 -15.09
C ILE A 487 -10.52 25.53 -15.13
N GLU A 488 -10.33 24.86 -16.27
CA GLU A 488 -9.30 23.83 -16.45
C GLU A 488 -7.89 24.42 -16.36
N LEU A 489 -7.67 25.56 -17.00
CA LEU A 489 -6.41 26.29 -16.88
C LEU A 489 -6.20 26.76 -15.43
N GLY A 490 -7.22 27.36 -14.81
CA GLY A 490 -7.19 27.78 -13.41
C GLY A 490 -6.84 26.66 -12.44
N THR A 491 -7.26 25.42 -12.72
CA THR A 491 -6.93 24.24 -11.92
C THR A 491 -5.42 23.94 -11.93
N ILE A 492 -4.79 23.99 -13.11
CA ILE A 492 -3.33 23.80 -13.25
C ILE A 492 -2.58 24.95 -12.58
N LEU A 493 -3.03 26.19 -12.80
CA LEU A 493 -2.41 27.38 -12.24
C LEU A 493 -2.49 27.40 -10.72
N TRP A 494 -3.59 26.96 -10.11
CA TRP A 494 -3.71 26.85 -8.64
C TRP A 494 -2.61 25.96 -8.06
N VAL A 495 -2.35 24.80 -8.67
CA VAL A 495 -1.29 23.89 -8.21
C VAL A 495 0.10 24.51 -8.37
N LEU A 496 0.35 25.20 -9.48
CA LEU A 496 1.63 25.86 -9.73
C LEU A 496 1.83 27.12 -8.86
N ASP A 497 0.76 27.81 -8.47
CA ASP A 497 0.77 28.94 -7.54
C ASP A 497 1.17 28.50 -6.13
N ILE A 498 0.65 27.36 -5.67
CA ILE A 498 1.13 26.73 -4.43
C ILE A 498 2.60 26.32 -4.55
N ALA A 499 3.02 25.79 -5.71
CA ALA A 499 4.38 25.31 -5.92
C ALA A 499 5.46 26.42 -5.95
N GLN A 500 5.09 27.66 -6.28
CA GLN A 500 5.99 28.82 -6.22
C GLN A 500 6.08 29.44 -4.82
N SER A 501 5.10 29.18 -3.95
CA SER A 501 5.11 29.68 -2.57
C SER A 501 6.27 29.10 -1.77
N ASP A 502 6.93 29.92 -0.96
CA ASP A 502 7.99 29.43 -0.07
C ASP A 502 7.45 28.51 1.04
N LYS A 503 6.14 28.54 1.32
CA LYS A 503 5.49 27.72 2.34
C LYS A 503 5.36 26.25 1.96
N TYR A 504 5.37 25.93 0.67
CA TYR A 504 5.01 24.59 0.18
C TYR A 504 6.04 24.05 -0.80
N ARG A 505 6.18 22.72 -0.86
CA ARG A 505 6.96 22.03 -1.89
C ARG A 505 6.18 20.85 -2.44
N LEU A 506 6.35 20.58 -3.74
CA LEU A 506 5.77 19.40 -4.38
C LEU A 506 6.69 18.19 -4.20
N LYS A 507 6.18 16.98 -4.45
CA LYS A 507 6.92 15.72 -4.23
C LYS A 507 7.05 14.87 -5.51
N LEU A 508 8.28 14.66 -5.96
CA LEU A 508 8.63 13.96 -7.20
C LEU A 508 9.59 12.78 -6.95
N GLY A 509 9.68 11.84 -7.89
CA GLY A 509 10.69 10.77 -7.87
C GLY A 509 10.38 9.58 -6.95
N MET A 510 11.35 8.66 -6.85
CA MET A 510 11.16 7.34 -6.21
C MET A 510 11.45 7.32 -4.70
N GLY A 511 12.30 8.24 -4.21
CA GLY A 511 12.73 8.27 -2.81
C GLY A 511 11.78 8.97 -1.83
N LYS A 512 10.50 9.18 -2.18
CA LYS A 512 9.56 9.98 -1.38
C LYS A 512 9.47 9.56 0.09
N PRO A 513 9.40 8.25 0.45
CA PRO A 513 9.34 7.84 1.86
C PRO A 513 10.62 8.13 2.66
N LEU A 514 11.75 8.25 1.97
CA LEU A 514 13.05 8.65 2.55
C LEU A 514 13.16 10.16 2.71
N GLY A 515 12.16 10.93 2.26
CA GLY A 515 12.18 12.39 2.31
C GLY A 515 12.66 13.07 1.04
N MET A 516 13.15 12.32 0.07
CA MET A 516 13.65 12.83 -1.21
C MET A 516 12.56 13.44 -2.09
N GLY A 517 12.98 14.29 -3.02
CA GLY A 517 12.17 14.78 -4.14
C GLY A 517 11.22 15.92 -3.82
N ALA A 518 11.46 16.67 -2.74
CA ALA A 518 10.88 17.99 -2.55
C ALA A 518 11.38 18.95 -3.63
N VAL A 519 10.46 19.66 -4.31
CA VAL A 519 10.77 20.60 -5.39
C VAL A 519 9.93 21.88 -5.28
N LYS A 520 10.54 23.01 -5.64
CA LYS A 520 9.86 24.31 -5.89
C LYS A 520 9.65 24.45 -7.39
N ILE A 521 8.54 25.04 -7.83
CA ILE A 521 8.28 25.30 -9.25
C ILE A 521 7.79 26.73 -9.43
N GLU A 522 8.45 27.48 -10.30
CA GLU A 522 8.10 28.85 -10.64
C GLU A 522 7.55 28.90 -12.07
N PRO A 523 6.24 29.19 -12.24
CA PRO A 523 5.59 29.18 -13.54
C PRO A 523 5.55 30.56 -14.20
N GLN A 524 5.61 30.58 -15.54
CA GLN A 524 5.29 31.74 -16.35
C GLN A 524 4.34 31.35 -17.49
N LEU A 525 3.13 31.90 -17.47
CA LEU A 525 2.09 31.62 -18.46
C LEU A 525 2.23 32.50 -19.71
N TYR A 526 2.03 31.85 -20.87
CA TYR A 526 1.91 32.47 -22.19
C TYR A 526 0.67 31.92 -22.89
N LEU A 527 -0.16 32.80 -23.44
CA LEU A 527 -1.31 32.44 -24.27
C LEU A 527 -0.98 32.65 -25.74
N SER A 528 -1.38 31.69 -26.57
CA SER A 528 -1.20 31.75 -28.02
C SER A 528 -2.40 32.40 -28.69
N ASP A 529 -2.12 33.36 -29.56
CA ASP A 529 -3.07 33.85 -30.56
C ASP A 529 -2.88 33.02 -31.84
N ARG A 530 -3.63 31.91 -31.94
CA ARG A 530 -3.50 30.96 -33.06
C ARG A 530 -3.84 31.61 -34.41
N PRO A 531 -4.93 32.38 -34.57
CA PRO A 531 -5.19 33.12 -35.81
C PRO A 531 -4.01 33.99 -36.25
N SER A 532 -3.47 34.81 -35.35
CA SER A 532 -2.31 35.66 -35.68
C SER A 532 -1.08 34.82 -35.98
N ARG A 533 -0.81 33.76 -35.22
CA ARG A 533 0.33 32.84 -35.43
C ARG A 533 0.34 32.23 -36.82
N TYR A 534 -0.82 31.83 -37.34
CA TYR A 534 -0.92 31.24 -38.68
C TYR A 534 -1.08 32.28 -39.80
N SER A 535 -1.14 33.57 -39.48
CA SER A 535 -1.13 34.66 -40.47
C SER A 535 0.27 35.04 -40.95
N LYS A 536 1.32 34.72 -40.17
CA LYS A 536 2.70 35.09 -40.45
C LYS A 536 3.66 34.02 -39.95
N LEU A 537 4.63 33.61 -40.77
CA LEU A 537 5.58 32.55 -40.40
C LEU A 537 6.78 33.07 -39.59
N PHE A 538 7.28 34.26 -39.92
CA PHE A 538 8.51 34.84 -39.34
C PHE A 538 8.29 36.22 -38.74
N ASN A 539 8.96 36.51 -37.63
CA ASN A 539 9.13 37.83 -37.07
C ASN A 539 10.63 38.18 -37.04
N GLY A 540 11.11 38.83 -38.11
CA GLY A 540 12.55 38.97 -38.37
C GLY A 540 13.21 37.62 -38.63
N ASN A 541 14.29 37.32 -37.92
CA ASN A 541 15.02 36.04 -38.01
C ASN A 541 14.44 34.94 -37.10
N ASN A 542 13.31 35.20 -36.42
CA ASN A 542 12.68 34.26 -35.49
C ASN A 542 11.32 33.79 -36.02
N TRP A 543 10.82 32.69 -35.47
CA TRP A 543 9.43 32.25 -35.70
C TRP A 543 8.44 33.25 -35.10
N ALA A 544 7.41 33.61 -35.86
CA ALA A 544 6.29 34.38 -35.34
C ALA A 544 5.40 33.45 -34.49
N ASN A 545 5.72 33.34 -33.21
CA ASN A 545 4.97 32.47 -32.30
C ASN A 545 3.62 33.07 -31.87
N GLU A 546 3.47 34.40 -31.95
CA GLU A 546 2.28 35.17 -31.53
C GLU A 546 1.75 34.68 -30.17
N GLU A 547 2.62 34.78 -29.15
CA GLU A 547 2.33 34.42 -27.78
C GLU A 547 2.41 35.66 -26.88
N THR A 548 1.38 35.87 -26.07
CA THR A 548 1.34 36.97 -25.10
C THR A 548 1.66 36.44 -23.71
N LYS A 549 2.66 37.05 -23.06
CA LYS A 549 2.94 36.82 -21.65
C LYS A 549 1.73 37.28 -20.83
N VAL A 550 1.17 36.40 -20.01
CA VAL A 550 0.02 36.74 -19.17
C VAL A 550 0.49 37.49 -17.92
N LEU A 551 -0.19 38.60 -17.61
CA LEU A 551 0.05 39.40 -16.41
C LEU A 551 -0.58 38.74 -15.17
N SER A 552 -0.09 39.11 -13.98
CA SER A 552 -0.49 38.52 -12.69
C SER A 552 -2.00 38.63 -12.40
N GLU A 553 -2.66 39.71 -12.83
CA GLU A 553 -4.10 39.89 -12.64
C GLU A 553 -4.94 38.83 -13.38
N TYR A 554 -4.61 38.57 -14.65
CA TYR A 554 -5.29 37.57 -15.48
C TYR A 554 -4.98 36.15 -14.98
N TYR A 555 -3.73 35.90 -14.56
CA TYR A 555 -3.32 34.66 -13.93
C TYR A 555 -4.20 34.34 -12.70
N THR A 556 -4.37 35.33 -11.82
CA THR A 556 -5.19 35.21 -10.61
C THR A 556 -6.67 35.03 -10.94
N ASN A 557 -7.17 35.65 -12.01
CA ASN A 557 -8.56 35.50 -12.42
C ASN A 557 -8.91 34.05 -12.82
N PHE A 558 -8.03 33.35 -13.55
CA PHE A 558 -8.23 31.92 -13.85
C PHE A 558 -8.34 31.08 -12.58
N ILE A 559 -7.48 31.34 -11.60
CA ILE A 559 -7.51 30.65 -10.30
C ILE A 559 -8.84 30.91 -9.59
N LYS A 560 -9.30 32.18 -9.51
CA LYS A 560 -10.58 32.53 -8.87
C LYS A 560 -11.78 31.87 -9.56
N LEU A 561 -11.77 31.79 -10.90
CA LEU A 561 -12.83 31.10 -11.65
C LEU A 561 -12.87 29.60 -11.32
N PHE A 562 -11.71 28.97 -11.20
CA PHE A 562 -11.60 27.58 -10.76
C PHE A 562 -12.11 27.41 -9.31
N GLU A 563 -11.65 28.22 -8.36
CA GLU A 563 -12.06 28.12 -6.96
C GLU A 563 -13.57 28.28 -6.80
N LYS A 564 -14.15 29.29 -7.46
CA LYS A 564 -15.60 29.49 -7.50
C LYS A 564 -16.32 28.27 -8.06
N HIS A 565 -15.83 27.71 -9.17
CA HIS A 565 -16.43 26.52 -9.78
C HIS A 565 -16.43 25.32 -8.82
N ILE A 566 -15.35 25.09 -8.08
CA ILE A 566 -15.29 24.01 -7.08
C ILE A 566 -16.29 24.28 -5.95
N LEU A 567 -16.27 25.46 -5.33
CA LEU A 567 -17.21 25.81 -4.27
C LEU A 567 -18.67 25.67 -4.75
N ASP A 568 -18.96 26.02 -6.00
CA ASP A 568 -20.29 25.89 -6.58
C ASP A 568 -20.78 24.43 -6.72
N ASN A 569 -19.89 23.42 -6.76
CA ASN A 569 -20.23 22.07 -7.21
C ASN A 569 -19.90 20.92 -6.23
N ILE A 570 -19.18 21.18 -5.13
CA ILE A 570 -18.88 20.19 -4.09
C ILE A 570 -20.08 19.84 -3.19
N GLY A 571 -19.95 18.77 -2.39
CA GLY A 571 -20.97 18.38 -1.43
C GLY A 571 -21.02 19.34 -0.23
N VAL A 572 -22.20 19.50 0.37
CA VAL A 572 -22.39 20.30 1.60
C VAL A 572 -21.48 19.82 2.74
N GLU A 573 -21.20 18.52 2.79
CA GLU A 573 -20.34 17.90 3.79
C GLU A 573 -18.83 18.11 3.56
N ASP A 574 -18.42 18.59 2.38
CA ASP A 574 -17.03 18.95 2.09
C ASP A 574 -16.66 20.32 2.68
N TYR A 575 -17.65 21.14 3.04
CA TYR A 575 -17.43 22.42 3.69
C TYR A 575 -16.96 22.26 5.14
N PRO A 576 -16.18 23.22 5.67
CA PRO A 576 -15.93 23.33 7.10
C PRO A 576 -17.21 23.30 7.93
N LYS A 577 -17.08 22.86 9.18
CA LYS A 577 -18.13 22.89 10.18
C LYS A 577 -18.68 24.32 10.30
N GLU A 578 -20.00 24.43 10.36
CA GLU A 578 -20.75 25.70 10.52
C GLU A 578 -20.59 26.71 9.37
N LYS A 579 -19.85 26.40 8.30
CA LYS A 579 -19.70 27.28 7.13
C LYS A 579 -20.28 26.66 5.87
N ASN A 580 -20.87 27.45 5.00
CA ASN A 580 -21.32 27.01 3.68
C ASN A 580 -20.65 27.81 2.56
N LYS A 581 -21.11 27.54 1.33
CA LYS A 581 -20.66 28.16 0.08
C LYS A 581 -20.37 29.67 0.17
N CYS A 582 -21.30 30.45 0.71
CA CYS A 582 -21.19 31.91 0.71
C CYS A 582 -20.22 32.48 1.76
N GLU A 583 -19.64 31.63 2.61
CA GLU A 583 -18.79 32.03 3.74
C GLU A 583 -17.31 31.68 3.51
N ILE A 584 -16.99 31.23 2.29
CA ILE A 584 -15.66 30.82 1.86
C ILE A 584 -15.36 31.43 0.49
N ASP A 585 -14.19 32.07 0.40
CA ASP A 585 -13.69 32.77 -0.78
C ASP A 585 -12.57 32.03 -1.52
N SER A 586 -11.96 31.03 -0.87
CA SER A 586 -10.89 30.19 -1.43
C SER A 586 -11.06 28.73 -1.03
N ILE A 587 -10.76 27.82 -1.97
CA ILE A 587 -10.80 26.38 -1.68
C ILE A 587 -9.74 25.96 -0.66
N SER A 588 -8.71 26.79 -0.42
CA SER A 588 -7.68 26.54 0.59
C SER A 588 -8.23 26.43 2.01
N HIS A 589 -9.43 26.98 2.26
CA HIS A 589 -10.14 26.89 3.53
C HIS A 589 -11.01 25.63 3.67
N LEU A 590 -11.10 24.78 2.63
CA LEU A 590 -11.82 23.50 2.71
C LEU A 590 -10.96 22.48 3.48
N PRO A 591 -11.50 21.69 4.42
CA PRO A 591 -10.68 20.83 5.28
C PRO A 591 -9.86 19.79 4.49
N ARG A 592 -10.43 19.27 3.39
CA ARG A 592 -9.72 18.40 2.44
C ARG A 592 -8.47 19.07 1.87
N ILE A 593 -8.56 20.34 1.50
CA ILE A 593 -7.45 21.10 0.93
C ILE A 593 -6.47 21.52 2.01
N GLU A 594 -6.93 21.85 3.22
CA GLU A 594 -6.05 22.04 4.38
C GLU A 594 -5.21 20.79 4.66
N MET A 595 -5.79 19.58 4.53
CA MET A 595 -5.03 18.34 4.64
C MET A 595 -3.96 18.21 3.55
N LEU A 596 -4.23 18.65 2.32
CA LEU A 596 -3.23 18.69 1.25
C LEU A 596 -2.12 19.69 1.58
N LEU A 597 -2.47 20.91 1.97
CA LEU A 597 -1.51 21.96 2.31
C LEU A 597 -0.63 21.57 3.50
N ALA A 598 -1.20 20.90 4.51
CA ALA A 598 -0.44 20.28 5.59
C ALA A 598 0.63 19.31 5.05
N MET A 599 0.26 18.41 4.14
CA MET A 599 1.19 17.45 3.53
C MET A 599 2.26 18.12 2.65
N LEU A 600 1.97 19.28 2.05
CA LEU A 600 2.88 20.02 1.20
C LEU A 600 3.76 21.02 1.96
N THR A 601 3.48 21.25 3.25
CA THR A 601 4.17 22.25 4.08
C THR A 601 5.67 21.99 4.12
N TRP A 602 6.44 23.02 3.76
CA TRP A 602 7.90 23.01 3.78
C TRP A 602 8.41 23.72 5.03
N ASP A 603 8.24 23.04 6.16
CA ASP A 603 8.69 23.51 7.47
C ASP A 603 9.76 22.57 8.04
N ASN A 604 10.93 23.14 8.34
CA ASN A 604 12.05 22.41 8.94
C ASN A 604 11.93 22.30 10.47
N SER A 605 10.91 22.89 11.09
CA SER A 605 10.72 22.93 12.54
C SER A 605 10.12 21.65 13.12
N LEU A 606 9.38 20.87 12.32
CA LEU A 606 8.81 19.60 12.76
C LEU A 606 9.93 18.62 13.07
N ASN A 607 9.83 17.92 14.21
CA ASN A 607 10.70 16.78 14.52
C ASN A 607 10.31 15.58 13.64
N ILE A 608 10.71 15.69 12.37
CA ILE A 608 10.31 14.84 11.25
C ILE A 608 10.54 13.36 11.58
N ASP A 609 11.63 13.01 12.26
CA ASP A 609 11.94 11.61 12.58
C ASP A 609 10.99 11.01 13.64
N GLN A 610 10.47 11.82 14.56
CA GLN A 610 9.52 11.34 15.58
C GLN A 610 8.10 11.14 15.03
N VAL A 611 7.72 11.84 13.96
CA VAL A 611 6.33 11.82 13.44
C VAL A 611 6.19 11.23 12.04
N THR A 612 7.28 11.06 11.28
CA THR A 612 7.23 10.67 9.85
C THR A 612 8.11 9.46 9.47
N ARG A 613 8.65 8.70 10.43
CA ARG A 613 9.36 7.45 10.10
C ARG A 613 8.40 6.28 9.91
N TYR A 614 8.90 5.21 9.31
CA TYR A 614 8.19 3.92 9.40
C TYR A 614 8.26 3.41 10.83
N MET A 615 7.14 2.85 11.29
CA MET A 615 7.14 2.02 12.50
C MET A 615 7.93 0.73 12.25
N GLU A 616 8.57 0.22 13.29
CA GLU A 616 9.47 -0.93 13.25
C GLU A 616 8.93 -2.08 14.13
N ILE A 617 9.23 -3.32 13.73
CA ILE A 617 8.89 -4.53 14.51
C ILE A 617 9.88 -4.74 15.66
N GLU A 618 11.12 -4.29 15.47
CA GLU A 618 12.21 -4.42 16.44
C GLU A 618 12.86 -3.05 16.68
N ARG A 619 12.07 -2.09 17.17
CA ARG A 619 12.54 -0.73 17.47
C ARG A 619 13.38 -0.74 18.74
N ASP A 620 14.60 -0.21 18.68
CA ASP A 620 15.44 0.01 19.88
C ASP A 620 14.71 0.89 20.91
N VAL A 621 14.54 0.38 22.13
CA VAL A 621 13.82 1.05 23.22
C VAL A 621 14.52 2.32 23.72
N ASN A 622 15.82 2.48 23.44
CA ASN A 622 16.58 3.70 23.78
C ASN A 622 16.31 4.85 22.81
N LYS A 623 15.70 4.57 21.66
CA LYS A 623 15.24 5.59 20.71
C LYS A 623 13.76 5.88 20.95
N PHE A 624 13.27 7.01 20.43
CA PHE A 624 11.83 7.29 20.41
C PHE A 624 11.06 6.12 19.79
N HIS A 625 10.05 5.62 20.49
CA HIS A 625 9.28 4.44 20.13
C HIS A 625 7.81 4.57 20.54
N ILE A 626 6.95 3.82 19.84
CA ILE A 626 5.52 3.70 20.15
C ILE A 626 5.28 2.42 20.95
N GLY A 627 4.48 2.54 22.01
CA GLY A 627 4.13 1.43 22.90
C GLY A 627 4.92 1.47 24.21
N ARG A 628 4.71 0.44 25.05
CA ARG A 628 5.33 0.34 26.38
C ARG A 628 6.18 -0.94 26.47
N PRO A 629 7.52 -0.83 26.41
CA PRO A 629 8.40 -2.00 26.50
C PRO A 629 8.41 -2.57 27.93
N LYS A 630 8.71 -3.86 28.08
CA LYS A 630 8.94 -4.44 29.41
C LYS A 630 10.35 -4.10 29.89
N PRO A 631 10.64 -4.11 31.21
CA PRO A 631 11.94 -3.68 31.75
C PRO A 631 13.20 -4.40 31.21
N ARG A 632 13.06 -5.55 30.53
CA ARG A 632 14.18 -6.33 29.98
C ARG A 632 14.20 -6.35 28.45
N ASP A 633 13.23 -5.71 27.80
CA ASP A 633 13.14 -5.71 26.35
C ASP A 633 14.19 -4.76 25.78
N LYS A 634 15.02 -5.24 24.84
CA LYS A 634 15.96 -4.38 24.10
C LYS A 634 15.30 -3.71 22.89
N THR A 635 14.21 -4.31 22.40
CA THR A 635 13.45 -3.83 21.26
C THR A 635 11.95 -3.94 21.52
N ILE A 636 11.15 -3.12 20.84
CA ILE A 636 9.69 -3.12 20.91
C ILE A 636 9.07 -3.24 19.51
N ASN A 637 7.96 -3.96 19.43
CA ASN A 637 7.13 -4.04 18.24
C ASN A 637 6.07 -2.93 18.27
N GLU A 638 6.30 -1.87 17.51
CA GLU A 638 5.43 -0.69 17.50
C GLU A 638 4.04 -0.98 16.90
N TYR A 639 3.92 -2.02 16.06
CA TYR A 639 2.64 -2.41 15.46
C TYR A 639 1.75 -3.24 16.40
N GLN A 640 2.28 -3.70 17.54
CA GLN A 640 1.63 -4.70 18.40
C GLN A 640 0.23 -4.26 18.88
N GLU A 641 0.10 -3.01 19.31
CA GLU A 641 -1.18 -2.48 19.84
C GLU A 641 -2.04 -1.79 18.78
N ARG A 642 -1.73 -2.02 17.49
CA ARG A 642 -2.49 -1.52 16.33
C ARG A 642 -2.79 -0.02 16.46
N PRO A 643 -1.77 0.84 16.62
CA PRO A 643 -2.01 2.27 16.69
C PRO A 643 -2.62 2.77 15.38
N VAL A 644 -3.40 3.84 15.47
CA VAL A 644 -4.15 4.45 14.37
C VAL A 644 -3.38 5.65 13.85
N LEU A 645 -3.25 5.75 12.52
CA LEU A 645 -2.56 6.88 11.90
C LEU A 645 -3.43 8.13 12.01
N PRO A 646 -2.96 9.25 12.59
CA PRO A 646 -3.69 10.51 12.65
C PRO A 646 -3.96 11.11 11.26
N THR A 647 -4.80 12.14 11.17
CA THR A 647 -4.95 12.95 9.94
C THR A 647 -3.75 13.90 9.77
N PRO A 648 -3.50 14.45 8.58
CA PRO A 648 -2.48 15.48 8.40
C PRO A 648 -2.66 16.67 9.35
N LEU A 649 -3.90 17.13 9.56
CA LEU A 649 -4.22 18.23 10.47
C LEU A 649 -3.78 17.93 11.91
N GLN A 650 -4.10 16.73 12.41
CA GLN A 650 -3.67 16.26 13.74
C GLN A 650 -2.15 16.10 13.90
N VAL A 651 -1.43 15.83 12.81
CA VAL A 651 0.04 15.79 12.84
C VAL A 651 0.61 17.20 12.95
N MET A 652 0.04 18.14 12.20
CA MET A 652 0.44 19.56 12.21
C MET A 652 -0.08 20.36 13.40
N GLY A 653 -1.01 19.80 14.18
CA GLY A 653 -1.70 20.52 15.25
C GLY A 653 -2.68 21.58 14.73
N TRP A 654 -3.16 21.44 13.50
CA TRP A 654 -4.17 22.33 12.92
C TRP A 654 -5.57 21.93 13.38
N ASP A 655 -6.46 22.92 13.48
CA ASP A 655 -7.85 22.69 13.88
C ASP A 655 -8.58 21.81 12.86
N ASP A 656 -9.33 20.82 13.35
CA ASP A 656 -10.05 19.88 12.50
C ASP A 656 -11.51 20.33 12.34
N ARG A 657 -11.74 21.17 11.33
CA ARG A 657 -13.06 21.75 11.04
C ARG A 657 -13.88 20.89 10.10
N ARG A 658 -13.61 19.59 9.97
CA ARG A 658 -14.46 18.69 9.17
C ARG A 658 -15.84 18.55 9.79
N ARG A 659 -16.86 18.42 8.96
CA ARG A 659 -18.20 18.02 9.39
C ARG A 659 -18.19 16.54 9.72
N PHE A 660 -18.79 16.15 10.84
CA PHE A 660 -18.96 14.75 11.22
C PHE A 660 -20.44 14.47 11.36
N ASP A 661 -20.88 13.30 10.91
CA ASP A 661 -22.26 12.88 11.10
C ASP A 661 -22.53 12.74 12.62
N HIS A 662 -23.57 13.42 13.11
CA HIS A 662 -23.98 13.39 14.51
C HIS A 662 -24.57 12.03 14.94
N SER A 663 -24.58 11.03 14.06
CA SER A 663 -25.12 9.69 14.29
C SER A 663 -24.14 8.66 14.90
N SER A 664 -22.90 9.04 15.24
CA SER A 664 -21.97 8.17 16.01
C SER A 664 -21.79 8.69 17.45
N PRO A 665 -21.82 7.81 18.47
CA PRO A 665 -22.01 8.22 19.85
C PRO A 665 -20.86 9.09 20.32
N SER A 666 -21.20 10.25 20.88
CA SER A 666 -20.25 11.09 21.61
C SER A 666 -19.50 10.24 22.64
N PRO A 667 -18.20 10.48 22.87
CA PRO A 667 -17.52 9.85 23.99
C PRO A 667 -18.26 10.29 25.25
N SER A 668 -18.87 9.34 25.96
CA SER A 668 -19.64 9.63 27.17
C SER A 668 -18.76 10.41 28.14
N ASN A 669 -19.10 11.68 28.33
CA ASN A 669 -18.62 12.49 29.43
C ASN A 669 -18.95 11.77 30.74
N SER A 670 -17.91 11.59 31.55
CA SER A 670 -17.90 11.45 33.00
C SER A 670 -19.28 11.32 33.68
N GLY A 671 -19.70 10.08 33.91
CA GLY A 671 -20.74 9.75 34.89
C GLY A 671 -20.09 9.13 36.11
N SER A 672 -20.19 9.81 37.25
CA SER A 672 -19.78 9.36 38.58
C SER A 672 -20.31 7.96 38.88
N PHE A 673 -19.42 6.98 39.06
CA PHE A 673 -19.79 5.70 39.66
C PHE A 673 -19.43 5.69 41.14
N THR A 674 -20.51 5.55 41.90
CA THR A 674 -20.63 5.34 43.33
C THR A 674 -19.87 4.10 43.84
N ASN A 675 -19.35 4.24 45.06
CA ASN A 675 -18.70 3.26 45.92
C ASN A 675 -19.24 1.82 45.86
N VAL A 676 -18.35 0.84 45.59
CA VAL A 676 -18.45 -0.55 46.07
C VAL A 676 -17.01 -1.06 46.38
N PRO A 677 -16.77 -1.83 47.46
CA PRO A 677 -15.53 -1.78 48.22
C PRO A 677 -14.39 -2.69 47.70
N LYS A 678 -13.15 -2.23 47.92
CA LYS A 678 -11.89 -2.94 47.71
C LYS A 678 -11.78 -4.21 48.58
N PRO A 679 -11.36 -5.36 48.04
CA PRO A 679 -10.81 -6.44 48.85
C PRO A 679 -9.36 -6.13 49.24
N LYS A 680 -9.06 -6.25 50.53
CA LYS A 680 -7.72 -6.10 51.14
C LYS A 680 -6.75 -7.21 50.66
N PRO A 681 -5.43 -6.94 50.60
CA PRO A 681 -4.42 -7.93 50.31
C PRO A 681 -4.10 -8.77 51.56
N LYS A 682 -3.95 -10.09 51.40
CA LYS A 682 -3.29 -10.96 52.40
C LYS A 682 -1.86 -11.23 51.97
N GLY A 683 -0.94 -10.99 52.88
CA GLY A 683 0.50 -11.11 52.69
C GLY A 683 1.06 -12.52 52.88
N ASN A 684 2.32 -12.61 52.43
CA ASN A 684 3.46 -13.43 52.83
C ASN A 684 3.24 -14.91 53.18
N ASP A 685 3.94 -15.77 52.43
CA ASP A 685 4.84 -16.71 53.11
C ASP A 685 6.08 -17.08 52.29
N VAL A 686 7.14 -17.39 53.04
CA VAL A 686 8.56 -17.40 52.71
C VAL A 686 9.03 -18.81 52.30
N GLY A 687 10.06 -18.91 51.44
CA GLY A 687 11.12 -19.90 51.68
C GLY A 687 11.59 -20.81 50.54
N LYS A 688 12.77 -20.43 49.99
CA LYS A 688 13.97 -21.29 49.83
C LYS A 688 14.11 -22.17 48.56
N PRO A 689 15.36 -22.55 48.20
CA PRO A 689 16.02 -22.12 46.97
C PRO A 689 16.33 -23.29 46.01
N ILE A 690 17.02 -23.05 44.88
CA ILE A 690 18.24 -23.78 44.44
C ILE A 690 18.53 -23.63 42.91
N ARG A 691 19.83 -23.42 42.65
CA ARG A 691 20.67 -23.68 41.46
C ARG A 691 20.50 -22.84 40.18
N LYS A 692 21.48 -21.92 40.06
CA LYS A 692 22.20 -21.60 38.82
C LYS A 692 22.58 -22.87 38.05
N ASN A 693 22.29 -22.88 36.75
CA ASN A 693 23.17 -23.52 35.77
C ASN A 693 23.34 -22.56 34.60
N GLN A 694 24.59 -22.16 34.37
CA GLN A 694 25.06 -21.51 33.16
C GLN A 694 25.01 -22.53 32.03
N GLN A 695 24.32 -22.20 30.94
CA GLN A 695 24.65 -22.77 29.62
C GLN A 695 24.42 -21.68 28.57
N SER A 696 25.54 -21.28 27.99
CA SER A 696 25.67 -20.49 26.78
C SER A 696 24.89 -21.11 25.63
N GLN A 697 23.95 -20.37 25.05
CA GLN A 697 23.37 -20.69 23.75
C GLN A 697 23.38 -19.43 22.89
N GLU A 698 24.12 -19.54 21.79
CA GLU A 698 24.18 -18.58 20.69
C GLU A 698 22.78 -18.34 20.13
N LYS A 699 22.48 -17.07 19.85
CA LYS A 699 21.22 -16.64 19.25
C LYS A 699 21.23 -16.93 17.74
N PRO A 700 20.26 -17.68 17.19
CA PRO A 700 20.05 -17.72 15.75
C PRO A 700 19.30 -16.47 15.29
N LYS A 701 19.78 -15.89 14.19
CA LYS A 701 19.20 -14.74 13.47
C LYS A 701 17.74 -15.02 13.08
N GLY A 702 16.84 -14.09 13.39
CA GLY A 702 15.43 -14.16 13.01
C GLY A 702 15.24 -13.78 11.54
N ASN A 703 14.70 -14.70 10.74
CA ASN A 703 14.28 -14.43 9.37
C ASN A 703 12.95 -13.68 9.36
N SER A 704 13.00 -12.37 9.13
CA SER A 704 11.87 -11.54 8.74
C SER A 704 11.81 -11.46 7.20
N GLU A 705 11.24 -12.47 6.55
CA GLU A 705 11.05 -12.44 5.09
C GLU A 705 9.74 -11.73 4.73
N GLY A 706 9.89 -10.53 4.16
CA GLY A 706 8.81 -9.75 3.58
C GLY A 706 8.37 -10.36 2.25
N GLY A 707 7.11 -10.81 2.18
CA GLY A 707 6.47 -11.14 0.91
C GLY A 707 6.33 -9.90 0.01
N ASN A 708 6.74 -10.08 -1.25
CA ASN A 708 6.47 -9.21 -2.39
C ASN A 708 4.97 -9.08 -2.62
N ASN A 709 4.48 -7.89 -3.00
CA ASN A 709 3.24 -7.78 -3.77
C ASN A 709 3.16 -6.50 -4.63
N ALA A 710 2.90 -6.74 -5.91
CA ALA A 710 1.92 -6.12 -6.80
C ALA A 710 1.93 -4.60 -7.14
N ALA A 711 3.06 -3.90 -7.03
CA ALA A 711 3.22 -2.61 -7.73
C ALA A 711 4.05 -2.69 -9.03
N TRP A 712 4.56 -3.88 -9.39
CA TRP A 712 5.56 -4.07 -10.46
C TRP A 712 5.35 -5.34 -11.31
N ALA A 713 4.15 -5.92 -11.35
CA ALA A 713 3.90 -7.09 -12.20
C ALA A 713 3.87 -6.68 -13.68
N ARG A 714 4.79 -7.23 -14.49
CA ARG A 714 4.83 -7.07 -15.95
C ARG A 714 3.70 -7.86 -16.63
N PRO A 715 3.21 -7.43 -17.80
CA PRO A 715 2.41 -8.28 -18.68
C PRO A 715 3.19 -9.52 -19.13
N ALA A 716 2.49 -10.61 -19.45
CA ALA A 716 3.10 -11.83 -19.96
C ALA A 716 3.83 -11.58 -21.30
N LYS A 717 4.98 -12.23 -21.49
CA LYS A 717 5.73 -12.18 -22.76
C LYS A 717 4.83 -12.67 -23.91
N PRO A 718 4.79 -12.00 -25.07
CA PRO A 718 4.14 -12.55 -26.25
C PRO A 718 4.82 -13.86 -26.65
N LYS A 719 4.02 -14.84 -27.09
CA LYS A 719 4.53 -16.13 -27.57
C LYS A 719 5.35 -15.90 -28.85
N LYS A 720 6.52 -16.54 -28.91
CA LYS A 720 7.34 -16.63 -30.13
C LYS A 720 6.59 -17.36 -31.23
#